data_AF-A0A7X5BVE1-F1
#
_entry.id   AF-A0A7X5BVE1-F1
#
_cell.length_a   1.000
_cell.length_b   1.000
_cell.length_c   1.000
_cell.angle_alpha   90.00
_cell.angle_beta   90.00
_cell.angle_gamma   90.00
#
_symmetry.space_group_name_H-M   'P 1'
#
loop_
_entity.id
_entity.type
_entity.pdbx_description
1 polymer ?
#
loop_
_entity_poly.entity_id
_entity_poly.type
_entity_poly.pdbx_seq_one_letter_code
_entity_poly.pdbx_strand_id
1 'polypeptide(L)'
;MTDPSIPAPPSDALEHFKLYFFAAATRVLARAARVLDGEDALLARFPFLTHYRAELTALGISTLELEEGRDPWPEAIAAWESDLSGHLPLRALREAAELDHEALTLLLTVGMVEEDARFGAFFSALQGTPGLHRPTLGLLNAGWRGEEDHGQVRARLSRLGGLGLVEVANREAPRSEWALHVPGPIWDALRGEVPETLTPWMRHHGLPVLERDEPLLIPDALRDALGRLPALLASGEVRALLVRGPRHNGRRTLLRSVARALGRGVLEVEGPRKADDERWRMVGALATLLHALPVALLEPAPGETAEVPLLAGLSGPLAVVLGQLGGVSGQGVDRALTLSVDMPAPEERALHWERGLTGRPCSSLGELSTRFRLTRGNIRRAARLAQAHAALSGRESVGPEDVREAGRALNREALDTLAVRLTAMGDWGQLAVGGETLRELRLLETRCRNRERLAGAVSDTLARQLTPGVRALFQGPSGTGKTLAARLIASALQLDVYRVELSSVVNKYIGETEKNLARIFALAEELDVVLLFDEGDALFARRTGVGSSTDRYANLETNYLLQRIESFEGILLVTTNAADAIDPAFQRRMDVVVDFRAPAPSERWAIWQLHLPAAHAVDAGLLHEVAAHCDLSGGQIRNAVLHASLLALEDGGTFSSAHLEAGVAREYRKAGDVCPLRRPGATSLRG
;
A
#
# COMPACT_ATOMS: atom_id res chain seq x y z
N MET A 1 -18.99 -45.73 -16.70
CA MET A 1 -19.45 -45.00 -17.89
C MET A 1 -19.73 -43.59 -17.44
N THR A 2 -18.97 -42.65 -17.98
CA THR A 2 -18.75 -41.28 -17.51
C THR A 2 -19.98 -40.40 -17.64
N ASP A 3 -20.33 -39.81 -16.50
CA ASP A 3 -21.36 -38.80 -16.26
C ASP A 3 -20.90 -37.45 -16.85
N PRO A 4 -21.71 -36.74 -17.67
CA PRO A 4 -21.34 -35.45 -18.26
C PRO A 4 -21.32 -34.37 -17.17
N SER A 5 -20.11 -34.20 -16.67
CA SER A 5 -19.60 -33.15 -15.82
C SER A 5 -19.82 -31.73 -16.36
N ILE A 6 -20.16 -30.82 -15.42
CA ILE A 6 -19.88 -29.37 -15.38
C ILE A 6 -20.88 -28.44 -16.12
N PRO A 7 -21.44 -27.42 -15.44
CA PRO A 7 -22.33 -26.45 -16.08
C PRO A 7 -21.54 -25.50 -17.01
N ALA A 8 -21.95 -25.38 -18.27
CA ALA A 8 -21.64 -24.22 -19.12
C ALA A 8 -22.59 -23.07 -18.75
N PRO A 9 -22.09 -21.82 -18.57
CA PRO A 9 -22.36 -20.77 -19.58
C PRO A 9 -21.34 -19.58 -19.63
N PRO A 10 -21.44 -18.62 -20.59
CA PRO A 10 -22.43 -18.56 -21.68
C PRO A 10 -21.82 -18.69 -23.09
N SER A 11 -22.58 -19.34 -23.95
CA SER A 11 -22.47 -19.32 -25.42
C SER A 11 -22.46 -17.90 -26.01
N ASP A 12 -22.94 -16.89 -25.29
CA ASP A 12 -23.42 -15.66 -25.91
C ASP A 12 -22.31 -14.63 -26.21
N ALA A 13 -21.26 -14.50 -25.41
CA ALA A 13 -20.21 -13.49 -25.65
C ALA A 13 -19.31 -13.88 -26.84
N LEU A 14 -18.91 -15.15 -26.92
CA LEU A 14 -18.11 -15.66 -28.03
C LEU A 14 -18.92 -15.70 -29.33
N GLU A 15 -20.21 -16.04 -29.27
CA GLU A 15 -21.10 -15.96 -30.43
C GLU A 15 -21.30 -14.51 -30.89
N HIS A 16 -21.47 -13.57 -29.95
CA HIS A 16 -21.55 -12.14 -30.26
C HIS A 16 -20.28 -11.65 -30.94
N PHE A 17 -19.11 -12.04 -30.42
CA PHE A 17 -17.83 -11.76 -31.05
C PHE A 17 -17.75 -12.33 -32.47
N LYS A 18 -18.14 -13.60 -32.66
CA LYS A 18 -18.14 -14.25 -33.97
C LYS A 18 -19.03 -13.53 -34.98
N LEU A 19 -20.21 -13.04 -34.57
CA LEU A 19 -21.08 -12.27 -35.45
C LEU A 19 -20.38 -11.00 -35.98
N TYR A 20 -19.76 -10.21 -35.10
CA TYR A 20 -18.99 -9.04 -35.53
C TYR A 20 -17.72 -9.41 -36.33
N PHE A 21 -17.08 -10.54 -36.00
CA PHE A 21 -15.94 -11.04 -36.74
C PHE A 21 -16.34 -11.44 -38.18
N PHE A 22 -17.46 -12.11 -38.35
CA PHE A 22 -18.00 -12.46 -39.66
C PHE A 22 -18.46 -11.23 -40.46
N ALA A 23 -19.03 -10.23 -39.80
CA ALA A 23 -19.30 -8.93 -40.42
C ALA A 23 -18.01 -8.28 -40.96
N ALA A 24 -16.94 -8.30 -40.16
CA ALA A 24 -15.62 -7.80 -40.57
C ALA A 24 -15.05 -8.62 -41.74
N ALA A 25 -15.05 -9.95 -41.62
CA ALA A 25 -14.57 -10.85 -42.66
C ALA A 25 -15.30 -10.63 -43.99
N THR A 26 -16.63 -10.57 -43.99
CA THR A 26 -17.45 -10.34 -45.20
C THR A 26 -17.01 -9.05 -45.91
N ARG A 27 -16.80 -7.96 -45.15
CA ARG A 27 -16.39 -6.68 -45.70
C ARG A 27 -14.96 -6.69 -46.24
N VAL A 28 -14.03 -7.32 -45.54
CA VAL A 28 -12.65 -7.54 -46.00
C VAL A 28 -12.63 -8.34 -47.31
N LEU A 29 -13.39 -9.43 -47.37
CA LEU A 29 -13.42 -10.34 -48.52
C LEU A 29 -14.03 -9.69 -49.75
N ALA A 30 -15.16 -9.00 -49.60
CA ALA A 30 -15.78 -8.26 -50.70
C ALA A 30 -14.83 -7.19 -51.28
N ARG A 31 -14.08 -6.49 -50.40
CA ARG A 31 -13.07 -5.53 -50.87
C ARG A 31 -11.92 -6.22 -51.59
N ALA A 32 -11.41 -7.32 -51.05
CA ALA A 32 -10.30 -8.07 -51.63
C ALA A 32 -10.67 -8.65 -53.01
N ALA A 33 -11.90 -9.16 -53.16
CA ALA A 33 -12.43 -9.64 -54.44
C ALA A 33 -12.47 -8.54 -55.49
N ARG A 34 -12.88 -7.30 -55.13
CA ARG A 34 -12.83 -6.15 -56.05
C ARG A 34 -11.40 -5.77 -56.48
N VAL A 35 -10.40 -6.04 -55.64
CA VAL A 35 -8.99 -5.74 -55.94
C VAL A 35 -8.32 -6.84 -56.76
N LEU A 36 -8.77 -8.09 -56.61
CA LEU A 36 -8.18 -9.29 -57.22
C LEU A 36 -9.00 -9.83 -58.40
N ASP A 37 -9.82 -8.98 -59.04
CA ASP A 37 -10.63 -9.33 -60.21
C ASP A 37 -11.63 -10.50 -59.98
N GLY A 38 -12.16 -10.63 -58.77
CA GLY A 38 -13.25 -11.56 -58.44
C GLY A 38 -12.97 -12.51 -57.29
N GLU A 39 -14.02 -13.23 -56.86
CA GLU A 39 -13.95 -14.17 -55.73
C GLU A 39 -13.10 -15.41 -56.04
N ASP A 40 -13.19 -15.95 -57.26
CA ASP A 40 -12.43 -17.15 -57.64
C ASP A 40 -10.91 -16.91 -57.59
N ALA A 41 -10.46 -15.75 -58.05
CA ALA A 41 -9.06 -15.34 -58.00
C ALA A 41 -8.59 -15.09 -56.55
N LEU A 42 -9.46 -14.53 -55.71
CA LEU A 42 -9.21 -14.37 -54.28
C LEU A 42 -9.03 -15.73 -53.59
N LEU A 43 -9.94 -16.68 -53.82
CA LEU A 43 -9.88 -18.03 -53.23
C LEU A 43 -8.69 -18.84 -53.75
N ALA A 44 -8.34 -18.70 -55.03
CA ALA A 44 -7.15 -19.33 -55.60
C ALA A 44 -5.86 -18.81 -54.95
N ARG A 45 -5.79 -17.50 -54.66
CA ARG A 45 -4.63 -16.87 -54.02
C ARG A 45 -4.56 -17.15 -52.52
N PHE A 46 -5.70 -17.25 -51.84
CA PHE A 46 -5.80 -17.48 -50.41
C PHE A 46 -6.78 -18.64 -50.09
N PRO A 47 -6.35 -19.90 -50.24
CA PRO A 47 -7.24 -21.06 -50.12
C PRO A 47 -7.94 -21.19 -48.77
N PHE A 48 -7.35 -20.65 -47.70
CA PHE A 48 -7.89 -20.71 -46.34
C PHE A 48 -9.24 -20.01 -46.19
N LEU A 49 -9.54 -19.03 -47.06
CA LEU A 49 -10.79 -18.28 -47.07
C LEU A 49 -12.00 -19.15 -47.44
N THR A 50 -11.79 -20.30 -48.08
CA THR A 50 -12.85 -21.28 -48.38
C THR A 50 -13.58 -21.73 -47.11
N HIS A 51 -12.88 -21.83 -45.99
CA HIS A 51 -13.49 -22.20 -44.70
C HIS A 51 -14.44 -21.10 -44.20
N TYR A 52 -13.99 -19.85 -44.16
CA TYR A 52 -14.83 -18.71 -43.77
C TYR A 52 -16.04 -18.53 -44.68
N ARG A 53 -15.87 -18.75 -45.99
CA ARG A 53 -16.99 -18.75 -46.94
C ARG A 53 -18.03 -19.82 -46.60
N ALA A 54 -17.59 -21.03 -46.29
CA ALA A 54 -18.50 -22.12 -45.93
C ALA A 54 -19.28 -21.80 -44.64
N GLU A 55 -18.63 -21.20 -43.64
CA GLU A 55 -19.29 -20.76 -42.41
C GLU A 55 -20.30 -19.63 -42.65
N LEU A 56 -19.95 -18.62 -43.44
CA LEU A 56 -20.87 -17.53 -43.83
C LEU A 56 -22.08 -18.07 -44.61
N THR A 57 -21.86 -19.00 -45.54
CA THR A 57 -22.94 -19.64 -46.31
C THR A 57 -23.86 -20.45 -45.40
N ALA A 58 -23.31 -21.15 -44.39
CA ALA A 58 -24.10 -21.88 -43.40
C ALA A 58 -24.98 -20.94 -42.54
N LEU A 59 -24.56 -19.69 -42.36
CA LEU A 59 -25.34 -18.63 -41.72
C LEU A 59 -26.35 -17.95 -42.67
N GLY A 60 -26.46 -18.41 -43.92
CA GLY A 60 -27.35 -17.83 -44.93
C GLY A 60 -26.86 -16.50 -45.52
N ILE A 61 -25.58 -16.17 -45.32
CA ILE A 61 -24.97 -14.92 -45.78
C ILE A 61 -24.05 -15.23 -46.96
N SER A 62 -24.42 -14.75 -48.14
CA SER A 62 -23.57 -14.84 -49.33
C SER A 62 -22.41 -13.87 -49.21
N THR A 63 -21.17 -14.34 -49.39
CA THR A 63 -19.93 -13.54 -49.35
C THR A 63 -19.89 -12.38 -50.36
N LEU A 64 -20.78 -12.40 -51.36
CA LEU A 64 -20.83 -11.46 -52.49
C LEU A 64 -22.01 -10.47 -52.45
N GLU A 65 -22.99 -10.64 -51.55
CA GLU A 65 -24.17 -9.75 -51.46
C GLU A 65 -23.88 -8.44 -50.70
N LEU A 66 -22.77 -7.77 -51.03
CA LEU A 66 -22.60 -6.33 -50.77
C LEU A 66 -22.88 -5.50 -52.04
N GLU A 67 -23.51 -6.13 -53.04
CA GLU A 67 -24.02 -5.45 -54.24
C GLU A 67 -25.32 -4.71 -53.88
N GLU A 68 -25.41 -3.45 -54.32
CA GLU A 68 -26.51 -2.49 -54.04
C GLU A 68 -26.56 -1.88 -52.62
N GLY A 69 -25.39 -1.58 -52.03
CA GLY A 69 -25.27 -0.51 -51.02
C GLY A 69 -25.91 -0.76 -49.65
N ARG A 70 -26.41 -1.97 -49.37
CA ARG A 70 -27.00 -2.31 -48.06
C ARG A 70 -26.16 -3.38 -47.35
N ASP A 71 -25.54 -2.99 -46.25
CA ASP A 71 -24.83 -3.90 -45.34
C ASP A 71 -25.88 -4.58 -44.43
N PRO A 72 -26.11 -5.91 -44.51
CA PRO A 72 -27.17 -6.58 -43.74
C PRO A 72 -26.78 -6.80 -42.27
N TRP A 73 -25.49 -6.67 -41.94
CA TRP A 73 -24.96 -7.02 -40.62
C TRP A 73 -25.48 -6.14 -39.47
N PRO A 74 -25.59 -4.80 -39.59
CA PRO A 74 -26.10 -3.98 -38.51
C PRO A 74 -27.53 -4.34 -38.08
N GLU A 75 -28.43 -4.62 -39.03
CA GLU A 75 -29.80 -5.03 -38.74
C GLU A 75 -29.85 -6.44 -38.13
N ALA A 76 -29.07 -7.38 -38.67
CA ALA A 76 -28.98 -8.76 -38.16
C ALA A 76 -28.40 -8.83 -36.74
N ILE A 77 -27.33 -8.09 -36.48
CA ILE A 77 -26.69 -8.02 -35.16
C ILE A 77 -27.65 -7.35 -34.16
N ALA A 78 -28.32 -6.27 -34.53
CA ALA A 78 -29.28 -5.60 -33.65
C ALA A 78 -30.47 -6.50 -33.30
N ALA A 79 -30.98 -7.27 -34.26
CA ALA A 79 -32.03 -8.25 -34.03
C ALA A 79 -31.56 -9.34 -33.05
N TRP A 80 -30.38 -9.92 -33.28
CA TRP A 80 -29.79 -10.93 -32.40
C TRP A 80 -29.54 -10.40 -30.98
N GLU A 81 -29.03 -9.16 -30.85
CA GLU A 81 -28.83 -8.50 -29.57
C GLU A 81 -30.15 -8.26 -28.82
N SER A 82 -31.27 -8.05 -29.53
CA SER A 82 -32.57 -7.76 -28.92
C SER A 82 -33.21 -8.97 -28.23
N ASP A 83 -32.86 -10.18 -28.68
CA ASP A 83 -33.36 -11.44 -28.12
C ASP A 83 -32.61 -11.86 -26.85
N LEU A 84 -31.50 -11.18 -26.52
CA LEU A 84 -30.62 -11.55 -25.41
C LEU A 84 -30.61 -10.50 -24.29
N SER A 85 -31.05 -10.94 -23.11
CA SER A 85 -30.90 -10.22 -21.85
C SER A 85 -29.54 -10.51 -21.22
N GLY A 86 -28.77 -9.48 -20.89
CA GLY A 86 -27.49 -9.64 -20.18
C GLY A 86 -26.38 -8.74 -20.69
N HIS A 87 -25.20 -8.90 -20.11
CA HIS A 87 -24.02 -8.16 -20.54
C HIS A 87 -23.40 -8.79 -21.79
N LEU A 88 -23.36 -8.02 -22.88
CA LEU A 88 -22.70 -8.38 -24.12
C LEU A 88 -21.52 -7.42 -24.34
N PRO A 89 -20.25 -7.88 -24.38
CA PRO A 89 -19.09 -6.99 -24.35
C PRO A 89 -19.10 -5.92 -25.46
N LEU A 90 -19.32 -6.34 -26.70
CA LEU A 90 -19.30 -5.44 -27.86
C LEU A 90 -20.46 -4.43 -27.84
N ARG A 91 -21.66 -4.85 -27.38
CA ARG A 91 -22.83 -3.97 -27.24
C ARG A 91 -22.60 -2.94 -26.15
N ALA A 92 -22.12 -3.39 -25.00
CA ALA A 92 -21.81 -2.51 -23.88
C ALA A 92 -20.73 -1.49 -24.26
N LEU A 93 -19.68 -1.92 -24.97
CA LEU A 93 -18.65 -1.01 -25.49
C LEU A 93 -19.24 -0.02 -26.51
N ARG A 94 -20.08 -0.49 -27.43
CA ARG A 94 -20.77 0.36 -28.43
C ARG A 94 -21.54 1.49 -27.76
N GLU A 95 -22.36 1.14 -26.77
CA GLU A 95 -23.20 2.08 -26.05
C GLU A 95 -22.39 3.02 -25.16
N ALA A 96 -21.44 2.49 -24.38
CA ALA A 96 -20.64 3.29 -23.44
C ALA A 96 -19.68 4.27 -24.13
N ALA A 97 -19.15 3.88 -25.28
CA ALA A 97 -18.20 4.67 -26.05
C ALA A 97 -18.83 5.37 -27.26
N GLU A 98 -20.16 5.29 -27.42
CA GLU A 98 -20.97 5.76 -28.55
C GLU A 98 -20.33 5.45 -29.92
N LEU A 99 -19.92 4.19 -30.09
CA LEU A 99 -19.38 3.67 -31.35
C LEU A 99 -20.54 3.24 -32.27
N ASP A 100 -20.34 3.35 -33.57
CA ASP A 100 -21.24 2.73 -34.55
C ASP A 100 -20.78 1.30 -34.88
N HIS A 101 -21.65 0.54 -35.56
CA HIS A 101 -21.32 -0.82 -36.00
C HIS A 101 -20.07 -0.84 -36.88
N GLU A 102 -19.89 0.17 -37.74
CA GLU A 102 -18.71 0.25 -38.61
C GLU A 102 -17.40 0.40 -37.83
N ALA A 103 -17.39 1.16 -36.73
CA ALA A 103 -16.21 1.26 -35.85
C ALA A 103 -15.87 -0.08 -35.20
N LEU A 104 -16.87 -0.87 -34.77
CA LEU A 104 -16.61 -2.22 -34.25
C LEU A 104 -16.12 -3.16 -35.35
N THR A 105 -16.71 -3.13 -36.54
CA THR A 105 -16.23 -3.92 -37.69
C THR A 105 -14.78 -3.56 -38.05
N LEU A 106 -14.40 -2.28 -37.98
CA LEU A 106 -13.00 -1.85 -38.13
C LEU A 106 -12.10 -2.40 -37.01
N LEU A 107 -12.54 -2.36 -35.75
CA LEU A 107 -11.81 -2.93 -34.62
C LEU A 107 -11.55 -4.43 -34.82
N LEU A 108 -12.57 -5.20 -35.20
CA LEU A 108 -12.44 -6.63 -35.48
C LEU A 108 -11.51 -6.88 -36.67
N THR A 109 -11.60 -6.05 -37.72
CA THR A 109 -10.69 -6.13 -38.87
C THR A 109 -9.23 -5.97 -38.46
N VAL A 110 -8.94 -5.00 -37.58
CA VAL A 110 -7.59 -4.75 -37.07
C VAL A 110 -7.05 -5.97 -36.32
N GLY A 111 -7.90 -6.68 -35.57
CA GLY A 111 -7.50 -7.85 -34.78
C GLY A 111 -7.61 -9.20 -35.48
N MET A 112 -8.01 -9.29 -36.76
CA MET A 112 -8.19 -10.60 -37.43
C MET A 112 -6.94 -11.50 -37.40
N VAL A 113 -5.75 -10.90 -37.37
CA VAL A 113 -4.47 -11.62 -37.27
C VAL A 113 -4.30 -12.31 -35.91
N GLU A 114 -4.91 -11.76 -34.87
CA GLU A 114 -4.91 -12.33 -33.51
C GLU A 114 -5.85 -13.56 -33.42
N GLU A 115 -6.86 -13.65 -34.30
CA GLU A 115 -7.71 -14.84 -34.44
C GLU A 115 -7.07 -15.92 -35.32
N ASP A 116 -6.57 -15.52 -36.49
CA ASP A 116 -6.03 -16.42 -37.49
C ASP A 116 -4.82 -15.77 -38.17
N ALA A 117 -3.64 -16.29 -37.85
CA ALA A 117 -2.35 -15.80 -38.35
C ALA A 117 -2.26 -15.77 -39.88
N ARG A 118 -3.08 -16.55 -40.61
CA ARG A 118 -3.14 -16.54 -42.08
C ARG A 118 -3.60 -15.19 -42.64
N PHE A 119 -4.40 -14.43 -41.87
CA PHE A 119 -4.72 -13.05 -42.23
C PHE A 119 -3.49 -12.14 -42.30
N GLY A 120 -2.39 -12.51 -41.64
CA GLY A 120 -1.14 -11.74 -41.71
C GLY A 120 -0.49 -11.76 -43.10
N ALA A 121 -0.50 -12.92 -43.77
CA ALA A 121 -0.04 -13.04 -45.15
C ALA A 121 -1.01 -12.36 -46.13
N PHE A 122 -2.31 -12.45 -45.83
CA PHE A 122 -3.38 -11.82 -46.59
C PHE A 122 -3.26 -10.29 -46.60
N PHE A 123 -3.13 -9.64 -45.43
CA PHE A 123 -3.01 -8.18 -45.36
C PHE A 123 -1.73 -7.68 -46.02
N SER A 124 -0.60 -8.35 -45.80
CA SER A 124 0.67 -7.99 -46.44
C SER A 124 0.56 -7.98 -47.97
N ALA A 125 -0.15 -8.96 -48.54
CA ALA A 125 -0.37 -9.05 -49.97
C ALA A 125 -1.33 -7.96 -50.51
N LEU A 126 -2.39 -7.62 -49.77
CA LEU A 126 -3.36 -6.61 -50.20
C LEU A 126 -2.83 -5.18 -50.14
N GLN A 127 -2.05 -4.84 -49.13
CA GLN A 127 -1.51 -3.49 -48.97
C GLN A 127 -0.22 -3.25 -49.78
N GLY A 128 0.35 -4.30 -50.37
CA GLY A 128 1.53 -4.20 -51.24
C GLY A 128 2.82 -3.83 -50.49
N THR A 129 2.85 -3.98 -49.17
CA THR A 129 4.02 -3.70 -48.33
C THR A 129 4.54 -5.01 -47.72
N PRO A 130 5.60 -5.61 -48.31
CA PRO A 130 6.18 -6.85 -47.80
C PRO A 130 6.63 -6.72 -46.34
N GLY A 131 6.33 -7.73 -45.52
CA GLY A 131 6.75 -7.79 -44.11
C GLY A 131 5.82 -7.06 -43.11
N LEU A 132 4.88 -6.24 -43.59
CA LEU A 132 3.81 -5.71 -42.74
C LEU A 132 2.61 -6.67 -42.74
N HIS A 133 2.50 -7.47 -41.68
CA HIS A 133 1.44 -8.47 -41.52
C HIS A 133 0.17 -7.94 -40.87
N ARG A 134 0.18 -6.70 -40.40
CA ARG A 134 -1.00 -6.06 -39.80
C ARG A 134 -1.62 -5.08 -40.79
N PRO A 135 -2.96 -4.91 -40.74
CA PRO A 135 -3.63 -3.97 -41.62
C PRO A 135 -3.15 -2.55 -41.33
N THR A 136 -2.78 -1.82 -42.39
CA THR A 136 -2.35 -0.44 -42.26
C THR A 136 -3.53 0.53 -42.25
N LEU A 137 -3.33 1.71 -41.66
CA LEU A 137 -4.29 2.82 -41.74
C LEU A 137 -4.66 3.14 -43.19
N GLY A 138 -3.70 3.07 -44.13
CA GLY A 138 -3.92 3.26 -45.55
C GLY A 138 -4.85 2.21 -46.16
N LEU A 139 -4.62 0.93 -45.86
CA LEU A 139 -5.47 -0.17 -46.32
C LEU A 139 -6.91 -0.01 -45.82
N LEU A 140 -7.10 0.22 -44.51
CA LEU A 140 -8.43 0.37 -43.92
C LEU A 140 -9.15 1.60 -44.46
N ASN A 141 -8.45 2.73 -44.57
CA ASN A 141 -9.01 3.95 -45.15
C ASN A 141 -9.35 3.80 -46.64
N ALA A 142 -8.63 2.98 -47.41
CA ALA A 142 -8.98 2.70 -48.81
C ALA A 142 -10.04 1.60 -48.97
N GLY A 143 -10.22 0.75 -47.95
CA GLY A 143 -11.15 -0.38 -47.95
C GLY A 143 -12.54 -0.05 -47.41
N TRP A 144 -12.64 0.83 -46.41
CA TRP A 144 -13.90 1.17 -45.75
C TRP A 144 -14.54 2.47 -46.23
N ARG A 145 -13.86 3.25 -47.08
CA ARG A 145 -14.45 4.47 -47.66
C ARG A 145 -15.61 4.13 -48.57
N GLY A 146 -16.80 4.66 -48.23
CA GLY A 146 -17.91 4.79 -49.19
C GLY A 146 -17.67 5.94 -50.17
N GLU A 147 -18.47 6.02 -51.24
CA GLU A 147 -18.37 7.09 -52.25
C GLU A 147 -18.54 8.49 -51.64
N GLU A 148 -19.29 8.60 -50.53
CA GLU A 148 -19.54 9.85 -49.78
C GLU A 148 -18.65 10.01 -48.52
N ASP A 149 -17.66 9.12 -48.29
CA ASP A 149 -16.84 9.15 -47.07
C ASP A 149 -15.73 10.22 -47.10
N HIS A 150 -16.04 11.38 -46.53
CA HIS A 150 -15.12 12.50 -46.31
C HIS A 150 -14.22 12.38 -45.05
N GLY A 151 -13.77 11.18 -44.69
CA GLY A 151 -12.79 10.97 -43.61
C GLY A 151 -13.34 10.36 -42.32
N GLN A 152 -14.55 9.83 -42.36
CA GLN A 152 -15.22 9.14 -41.25
C GLN A 152 -14.43 7.92 -40.77
N VAL A 153 -13.84 7.14 -41.69
CA VAL A 153 -13.00 5.98 -41.30
C VAL A 153 -11.80 6.40 -40.45
N ARG A 154 -11.13 7.51 -40.79
CA ARG A 154 -10.02 8.04 -39.98
C ARG A 154 -10.52 8.52 -38.62
N ALA A 155 -11.68 9.17 -38.58
CA ALA A 155 -12.28 9.61 -37.32
C ALA A 155 -12.62 8.41 -36.41
N ARG A 156 -13.18 7.33 -36.96
CA ARG A 156 -13.46 6.08 -36.24
C ARG A 156 -12.17 5.44 -35.71
N LEU A 157 -11.16 5.26 -36.55
CA LEU A 157 -9.87 4.69 -36.12
C LEU A 157 -9.17 5.57 -35.07
N SER A 158 -9.26 6.89 -35.21
CA SER A 158 -8.78 7.86 -34.21
C SER A 158 -9.53 7.72 -32.88
N ARG A 159 -10.87 7.53 -32.92
CA ARG A 159 -11.70 7.30 -31.74
C ARG A 159 -11.34 5.97 -31.06
N LEU A 160 -11.17 4.89 -31.82
CA LEU A 160 -10.72 3.60 -31.29
C LEU A 160 -9.33 3.71 -30.63
N GLY A 161 -8.40 4.45 -31.24
CA GLY A 161 -7.10 4.72 -30.63
C GLY A 161 -7.17 5.59 -29.37
N GLY A 162 -8.06 6.58 -29.34
CA GLY A 162 -8.33 7.39 -28.15
C GLY A 162 -8.90 6.58 -26.97
N LEU A 163 -9.64 5.52 -27.27
CA LEU A 163 -10.18 4.55 -26.30
C LEU A 163 -9.18 3.44 -25.91
N GLY A 164 -7.95 3.47 -26.45
CA GLY A 164 -6.96 2.41 -26.21
C GLY A 164 -7.35 1.03 -26.77
N LEU A 165 -8.33 0.98 -27.70
CA LEU A 165 -8.76 -0.25 -28.36
C LEU A 165 -7.84 -0.64 -29.53
N VAL A 166 -7.14 0.34 -30.10
CA VAL A 166 -6.21 0.17 -31.23
C VAL A 166 -4.94 0.97 -30.95
N GLU A 167 -3.79 0.37 -31.26
CA GLU A 167 -2.50 1.07 -31.17
C GLU A 167 -1.73 0.94 -32.49
N VAL A 168 -0.76 1.84 -32.69
CA VAL A 168 0.11 1.89 -33.87
C VAL A 168 1.44 1.26 -33.52
N ALA A 169 1.82 0.19 -34.22
CA ALA A 169 3.04 -0.55 -33.96
C ALA A 169 4.32 0.15 -34.47
N ASN A 170 4.20 0.97 -35.52
CA ASN A 170 5.32 1.60 -36.26
C ASN A 170 5.05 3.11 -36.47
N ARG A 171 5.13 3.91 -35.41
CA ARG A 171 4.81 5.35 -35.46
C ARG A 171 5.78 6.17 -36.32
N GLU A 172 6.97 5.64 -36.57
CA GLU A 172 8.02 6.21 -37.41
C GLU A 172 7.71 6.13 -38.92
N ALA A 173 6.81 5.23 -39.33
CA ALA A 173 6.41 5.10 -40.72
C ALA A 173 5.48 6.24 -41.16
N PRO A 174 5.32 6.48 -42.49
CA PRO A 174 4.27 7.36 -43.00
C PRO A 174 2.90 6.97 -42.45
N ARG A 175 2.02 7.95 -42.21
CA ARG A 175 0.69 7.68 -41.62
C ARG A 175 -0.11 6.62 -42.37
N SER A 176 0.02 6.54 -43.69
CA SER A 176 -0.63 5.51 -44.51
C SER A 176 -0.14 4.09 -44.22
N GLU A 177 1.09 3.95 -43.73
CA GLU A 177 1.76 2.67 -43.45
C GLU A 177 1.73 2.31 -41.96
N TRP A 178 1.05 3.11 -41.13
CA TRP A 178 0.83 2.79 -39.73
C TRP A 178 0.07 1.47 -39.61
N ALA A 179 0.77 0.43 -39.19
CA ALA A 179 0.27 -0.89 -38.88
C ALA A 179 -0.47 -0.84 -37.54
N LEU A 180 -1.75 -1.21 -37.58
CA LEU A 180 -2.63 -1.16 -36.43
C LEU A 180 -2.72 -2.54 -35.78
N HIS A 181 -2.83 -2.58 -34.46
CA HIS A 181 -3.16 -3.81 -33.72
C HIS A 181 -4.13 -3.54 -32.58
N VAL A 182 -4.82 -4.59 -32.14
CA VAL A 182 -5.61 -4.58 -30.90
C VAL A 182 -4.72 -5.08 -29.75
N PRO A 183 -4.64 -4.38 -28.62
CA PRO A 183 -3.93 -4.90 -27.45
C PRO A 183 -4.51 -6.23 -26.97
N GLY A 184 -3.64 -7.19 -26.60
CA GLY A 184 -4.05 -8.54 -26.18
C GLY A 184 -5.20 -8.57 -25.14
N PRO A 185 -5.11 -7.82 -24.01
CA PRO A 185 -6.19 -7.79 -23.02
C PRO A 185 -7.53 -7.28 -23.55
N ILE A 186 -7.53 -6.40 -24.56
CA ILE A 186 -8.75 -5.95 -25.22
C ILE A 186 -9.31 -7.07 -26.09
N TRP A 187 -8.46 -7.75 -26.86
CA TRP A 187 -8.88 -8.85 -27.73
C TRP A 187 -9.50 -10.01 -26.95
N ASP A 188 -8.84 -10.43 -25.87
CA ASP A 188 -9.35 -11.47 -24.97
C ASP A 188 -10.73 -11.08 -24.41
N ALA A 189 -10.85 -9.83 -23.92
CA ALA A 189 -12.10 -9.32 -23.36
C ALA A 189 -13.24 -9.23 -24.40
N LEU A 190 -12.93 -8.95 -25.67
CA LEU A 190 -13.91 -8.95 -26.77
C LEU A 190 -14.46 -10.37 -27.01
N ARG A 191 -13.62 -11.40 -26.86
CA ARG A 191 -14.02 -12.82 -26.97
C ARG A 191 -14.75 -13.34 -25.73
N GLY A 192 -14.78 -12.57 -24.65
CA GLY A 192 -15.25 -13.00 -23.34
C GLY A 192 -14.25 -13.87 -22.58
N GLU A 193 -13.00 -13.94 -23.04
CA GLU A 193 -11.90 -14.62 -22.37
C GLU A 193 -11.23 -13.64 -21.39
N VAL A 194 -11.07 -14.01 -20.11
CA VAL A 194 -10.55 -13.06 -19.13
C VAL A 194 -9.65 -13.74 -18.09
N PRO A 195 -8.31 -13.70 -18.27
CA PRO A 195 -7.39 -14.17 -17.24
C PRO A 195 -7.44 -13.24 -16.01
N GLU A 196 -7.10 -13.77 -14.83
CA GLU A 196 -7.05 -12.97 -13.60
C GLU A 196 -6.01 -11.84 -13.67
N THR A 197 -4.90 -12.08 -14.36
CA THR A 197 -3.85 -11.07 -14.59
C THR A 197 -3.81 -10.71 -16.07
N LEU A 198 -4.20 -9.48 -16.38
CA LEU A 198 -4.28 -8.96 -17.75
C LEU A 198 -2.95 -8.34 -18.17
N THR A 199 -2.35 -7.55 -17.27
CA THR A 199 -1.03 -6.94 -17.43
C THR A 199 -0.34 -6.89 -16.06
N PRO A 200 0.96 -6.56 -15.96
CA PRO A 200 1.63 -6.39 -14.67
C PRO A 200 0.98 -5.33 -13.75
N TRP A 201 0.16 -4.45 -14.33
CA TRP A 201 -0.48 -3.32 -13.64
C TRP A 201 -2.02 -3.40 -13.63
N MET A 202 -2.62 -4.49 -14.15
CA MET A 202 -4.06 -4.71 -14.12
C MET A 202 -4.42 -6.14 -13.72
N ARG A 203 -5.34 -6.25 -12.75
CA ARG A 203 -5.89 -7.52 -12.28
C ARG A 203 -7.40 -7.51 -12.33
N HIS A 204 -7.99 -8.57 -12.86
CA HIS A 204 -9.42 -8.74 -12.92
C HIS A 204 -9.90 -9.80 -11.93
N HIS A 205 -10.97 -9.47 -11.21
CA HIS A 205 -11.69 -10.38 -10.34
C HIS A 205 -13.15 -10.44 -10.80
N GLY A 206 -13.50 -11.50 -11.54
CA GLY A 206 -14.86 -11.68 -12.05
C GLY A 206 -15.89 -11.88 -10.93
N LEU A 207 -17.16 -11.56 -11.22
CA LEU A 207 -18.25 -11.65 -10.25
C LEU A 207 -18.35 -13.02 -9.54
N PRO A 208 -18.21 -14.19 -10.21
CA PRO A 208 -18.28 -15.49 -9.53
C PRO A 208 -17.19 -15.71 -8.48
N VAL A 209 -16.04 -15.04 -8.64
CA VAL A 209 -14.95 -15.07 -7.63
C VAL A 209 -15.35 -14.22 -6.43
N LEU A 210 -15.91 -13.03 -6.67
CA LEU A 210 -16.36 -12.12 -5.61
C LEU A 210 -17.55 -12.66 -4.82
N GLU A 211 -18.40 -13.48 -5.43
CA GLU A 211 -19.51 -14.15 -4.73
C GLU A 211 -19.03 -15.19 -3.71
N ARG A 212 -17.85 -15.76 -3.93
CA ARG A 212 -17.18 -16.68 -2.99
C ARG A 212 -16.44 -15.94 -1.87
N ASP A 213 -16.29 -14.61 -1.96
CA ASP A 213 -15.66 -13.84 -0.89
C ASP A 213 -16.51 -13.92 0.38
N GLU A 214 -15.84 -14.29 1.46
CA GLU A 214 -16.41 -14.34 2.80
C GLU A 214 -16.99 -12.96 3.21
N PRO A 215 -18.06 -12.93 4.03
CA PRO A 215 -18.78 -11.70 4.36
C PRO A 215 -17.89 -10.64 5.01
N LEU A 216 -18.17 -9.39 4.70
CA LEU A 216 -17.42 -8.24 5.19
C LEU A 216 -17.72 -8.00 6.68
N LEU A 217 -16.68 -8.03 7.52
CA LEU A 217 -16.72 -7.63 8.92
C LEU A 217 -16.42 -6.13 9.01
N ILE A 218 -17.48 -5.33 9.10
CA ILE A 218 -17.46 -3.87 9.16
C ILE A 218 -18.50 -3.36 10.17
N PRO A 219 -18.37 -2.10 10.64
CA PRO A 219 -19.34 -1.50 11.55
C PRO A 219 -20.71 -1.36 10.89
N ASP A 220 -21.78 -1.41 11.68
CA ASP A 220 -23.16 -1.33 11.18
C ASP A 220 -23.43 -0.01 10.43
N ALA A 221 -22.90 1.11 10.93
CA ALA A 221 -23.02 2.40 10.24
C ALA A 221 -22.44 2.36 8.80
N LEU A 222 -21.31 1.67 8.62
CA LEU A 222 -20.71 1.49 7.29
C LEU A 222 -21.52 0.50 6.45
N ARG A 223 -22.05 -0.56 7.06
CA ARG A 223 -22.93 -1.53 6.39
C ARG A 223 -24.19 -0.86 5.84
N ASP A 224 -24.82 0.01 6.63
CA ASP A 224 -26.00 0.79 6.25
C ASP A 224 -25.69 1.82 5.15
N ALA A 225 -24.50 2.42 5.19
CA ALA A 225 -24.03 3.30 4.11
C ALA A 225 -23.84 2.52 2.81
N LEU A 226 -23.21 1.33 2.86
CA LEU A 226 -23.01 0.47 1.69
C LEU A 226 -24.33 -0.02 1.09
N GLY A 227 -25.36 -0.30 1.92
CA GLY A 227 -26.68 -0.71 1.44
C GLY A 227 -27.38 0.34 0.57
N ARG A 228 -27.09 1.63 0.78
CA ARG A 228 -27.68 2.76 0.02
C ARG A 228 -26.87 3.14 -1.23
N LEU A 229 -25.62 2.68 -1.31
CA LEU A 229 -24.67 3.11 -2.34
C LEU A 229 -25.08 2.71 -3.77
N PRO A 230 -25.60 1.49 -4.04
CA PRO A 230 -26.01 1.12 -5.40
C PRO A 230 -27.04 2.07 -6.02
N ALA A 231 -28.04 2.49 -5.24
CA ALA A 231 -29.07 3.42 -5.71
C ALA A 231 -28.49 4.81 -6.05
N LEU A 232 -27.56 5.31 -5.23
CA LEU A 232 -26.86 6.58 -5.49
C LEU A 232 -25.99 6.50 -6.74
N LEU A 233 -25.26 5.41 -6.94
CA LEU A 233 -24.43 5.20 -8.14
C LEU A 233 -25.30 5.06 -9.39
N ALA A 234 -26.46 4.39 -9.29
CA ALA A 234 -27.41 4.26 -10.39
C ALA A 234 -28.04 5.60 -10.79
N SER A 235 -28.26 6.53 -9.85
CA SER A 235 -28.79 7.88 -10.15
C SER A 235 -27.83 8.76 -10.96
N GLY A 236 -26.52 8.42 -10.98
CA GLY A 236 -25.48 9.22 -11.62
C GLY A 236 -25.09 10.51 -10.86
N GLU A 237 -25.69 10.76 -9.69
CA GLU A 237 -25.28 11.84 -8.78
C GLU A 237 -23.83 11.65 -8.33
N VAL A 238 -23.47 10.40 -7.99
CA VAL A 238 -22.12 9.98 -7.65
C VAL A 238 -21.54 9.17 -8.81
N ARG A 239 -20.40 9.62 -9.34
CA ARG A 239 -19.68 8.93 -10.43
C ARG A 239 -18.41 8.24 -9.98
N ALA A 240 -17.93 8.57 -8.79
CA ALA A 240 -16.74 7.94 -8.23
C ALA A 240 -16.87 7.64 -6.74
N LEU A 241 -16.14 6.63 -6.29
CA LEU A 241 -16.05 6.25 -4.89
C LEU A 241 -14.58 6.28 -4.44
N LEU A 242 -14.27 7.15 -3.49
CA LEU A 242 -12.95 7.21 -2.87
C LEU A 242 -12.98 6.43 -1.55
N VAL A 243 -12.04 5.52 -1.35
CA VAL A 243 -11.91 4.80 -0.09
C VAL A 243 -10.54 5.09 0.53
N ARG A 244 -10.54 5.78 1.67
CA ARG A 244 -9.34 6.21 2.41
C ARG A 244 -9.06 5.33 3.63
N GLY A 245 -7.80 5.22 4.03
CA GLY A 245 -7.40 4.51 5.26
C GLY A 245 -5.95 3.98 5.26
N PRO A 246 -5.53 3.20 6.27
CA PRO A 246 -4.21 2.57 6.30
C PRO A 246 -4.10 1.38 5.33
N ARG A 247 -2.89 0.89 5.02
CA ARG A 247 -2.77 -0.33 4.18
C ARG A 247 -3.26 -1.54 4.96
N HIS A 248 -3.67 -2.57 4.22
CA HIS A 248 -4.19 -3.82 4.79
C HIS A 248 -5.42 -3.66 5.70
N ASN A 249 -6.12 -2.53 5.70
CA ASN A 249 -7.31 -2.28 6.53
C ASN A 249 -8.64 -2.80 5.95
N GLY A 250 -8.64 -3.34 4.72
CA GLY A 250 -9.83 -3.87 4.04
C GLY A 250 -10.46 -2.99 2.97
N ARG A 251 -9.87 -1.84 2.58
CA ARG A 251 -10.42 -0.97 1.50
C ARG A 251 -10.73 -1.70 0.20
N ARG A 252 -9.80 -2.55 -0.27
CA ARG A 252 -9.98 -3.36 -1.48
C ARG A 252 -11.14 -4.36 -1.32
N THR A 253 -11.23 -5.01 -0.16
CA THR A 253 -12.33 -5.94 0.15
C THR A 253 -13.68 -5.23 0.22
N LEU A 254 -13.72 -4.00 0.75
CA LEU A 254 -14.92 -3.17 0.74
C LEU A 254 -15.37 -2.86 -0.69
N LEU A 255 -14.45 -2.44 -1.56
CA LEU A 255 -14.76 -2.16 -2.97
C LEU A 255 -15.21 -3.40 -3.74
N ARG A 256 -14.64 -4.57 -3.45
CA ARG A 256 -15.13 -5.86 -3.98
C ARG A 256 -16.56 -6.15 -3.55
N SER A 257 -16.91 -5.86 -2.30
CA SER A 257 -18.29 -5.99 -1.82
C SER A 257 -19.23 -5.00 -2.51
N VAL A 258 -18.78 -3.77 -2.80
CA VAL A 258 -19.55 -2.79 -3.58
C VAL A 258 -19.76 -3.28 -5.01
N ALA A 259 -18.71 -3.75 -5.67
CA ALA A 259 -18.79 -4.31 -7.03
C ALA A 259 -19.77 -5.48 -7.09
N ARG A 260 -19.70 -6.41 -6.13
CA ARG A 260 -20.66 -7.52 -6.00
C ARG A 260 -22.10 -7.03 -5.86
N ALA A 261 -22.35 -6.02 -5.04
CA ALA A 261 -23.68 -5.44 -4.87
C ALA A 261 -24.20 -4.73 -6.15
N LEU A 262 -23.29 -4.29 -7.02
CA LEU A 262 -23.61 -3.74 -8.34
C LEU A 262 -23.73 -4.82 -9.43
N GLY A 263 -23.53 -6.10 -9.11
CA GLY A 263 -23.49 -7.19 -10.09
C GLY A 263 -22.27 -7.13 -11.02
N ARG A 264 -21.17 -6.50 -10.58
CA ARG A 264 -19.96 -6.27 -11.40
C ARG A 264 -18.75 -7.01 -10.86
N GLY A 265 -17.84 -7.36 -11.77
CA GLY A 265 -16.47 -7.74 -11.41
C GLY A 265 -15.66 -6.53 -10.91
N VAL A 266 -14.38 -6.73 -10.62
CA VAL A 266 -13.43 -5.64 -10.27
C VAL A 266 -12.24 -5.67 -11.22
N LEU A 267 -11.88 -4.51 -11.76
CA LEU A 267 -10.63 -4.30 -12.49
C LEU A 267 -9.71 -3.42 -11.64
N GLU A 268 -8.76 -4.03 -10.94
CA GLU A 268 -7.76 -3.30 -10.15
C GLU A 268 -6.67 -2.73 -11.07
N VAL A 269 -6.37 -1.44 -10.95
CA VAL A 269 -5.42 -0.70 -11.79
C VAL A 269 -4.33 -0.09 -10.90
N GLU A 270 -3.09 -0.47 -11.12
CA GLU A 270 -1.92 -0.01 -10.35
C GLU A 270 -1.00 0.87 -11.21
N GLY A 271 -0.48 1.95 -10.64
CA GLY A 271 0.64 2.69 -11.23
C GLY A 271 0.36 4.01 -11.96
N PRO A 272 -0.73 4.23 -12.74
CA PRO A 272 -0.95 5.54 -13.37
C PRO A 272 -1.34 6.57 -12.31
N ARG A 273 -0.62 7.70 -12.27
CA ARG A 273 -0.79 8.76 -11.25
C ARG A 273 -1.08 10.14 -11.83
N LYS A 274 -0.83 10.33 -13.12
CA LYS A 274 -1.05 11.59 -13.83
C LYS A 274 -2.20 11.42 -14.82
N ALA A 275 -2.89 12.50 -15.14
CA ALA A 275 -4.00 12.46 -16.10
C ALA A 275 -3.55 12.13 -17.53
N ASP A 276 -2.30 12.44 -17.90
CA ASP A 276 -1.72 12.24 -19.23
C ASP A 276 -1.10 10.85 -19.46
N ASP A 277 -1.10 9.98 -18.45
CA ASP A 277 -0.60 8.61 -18.56
C ASP A 277 -1.42 7.82 -19.59
N GLU A 278 -0.79 7.37 -20.67
CA GLU A 278 -1.46 6.69 -21.78
C GLU A 278 -2.20 5.42 -21.34
N ARG A 279 -1.78 4.81 -20.23
CA ARG A 279 -2.43 3.62 -19.65
C ARG A 279 -3.89 3.87 -19.28
N TRP A 280 -4.28 5.10 -18.93
CA TRP A 280 -5.67 5.42 -18.62
C TRP A 280 -6.62 5.20 -19.81
N ARG A 281 -6.13 5.32 -21.05
CA ARG A 281 -6.96 5.26 -22.26
C ARG A 281 -7.73 3.94 -22.36
N MET A 282 -7.07 2.82 -22.06
CA MET A 282 -7.70 1.48 -22.18
C MET A 282 -8.58 1.10 -20.99
N VAL A 283 -8.42 1.74 -19.82
CA VAL A 283 -9.07 1.29 -18.57
C VAL A 283 -10.59 1.36 -18.68
N GLY A 284 -11.13 2.46 -19.23
CA GLY A 284 -12.58 2.65 -19.33
C GLY A 284 -13.24 1.62 -20.24
N ALA A 285 -12.72 1.48 -21.46
CA ALA A 285 -13.20 0.51 -22.43
C ALA A 285 -13.07 -0.94 -21.94
N LEU A 286 -11.91 -1.30 -21.34
CA LEU A 286 -11.68 -2.63 -20.79
C LEU A 286 -12.62 -2.95 -19.62
N ALA A 287 -12.83 -1.99 -18.69
CA ALA A 287 -13.76 -2.19 -17.60
C ALA A 287 -15.20 -2.42 -18.08
N THR A 288 -15.63 -1.71 -19.13
CA THR A 288 -16.93 -1.92 -19.78
C THR A 288 -17.02 -3.30 -20.43
N LEU A 289 -16.01 -3.71 -21.22
CA LEU A 289 -15.97 -5.03 -21.84
C LEU A 289 -16.12 -6.15 -20.81
N LEU A 290 -15.42 -6.02 -19.67
CA LEU A 290 -15.37 -7.01 -18.60
C LEU A 290 -16.56 -6.95 -17.61
N HIS A 291 -17.50 -6.01 -17.78
CA HIS A 291 -18.55 -5.74 -16.79
C HIS A 291 -17.99 -5.52 -15.37
N ALA A 292 -16.92 -4.74 -15.27
CA ALA A 292 -16.16 -4.57 -14.04
C ALA A 292 -16.20 -3.12 -13.51
N LEU A 293 -16.12 -2.98 -12.19
CA LEU A 293 -15.83 -1.71 -11.52
C LEU A 293 -14.31 -1.45 -11.61
N PRO A 294 -13.84 -0.40 -12.29
CA PRO A 294 -12.43 -0.04 -12.25
C PRO A 294 -12.07 0.48 -10.85
N VAL A 295 -11.00 -0.04 -10.27
CA VAL A 295 -10.47 0.33 -8.96
C VAL A 295 -9.03 0.80 -9.11
N ALA A 296 -8.82 2.11 -9.12
CA ALA A 296 -7.49 2.71 -9.16
C ALA A 296 -6.81 2.64 -7.79
N LEU A 297 -5.67 1.97 -7.70
CA LEU A 297 -4.87 1.85 -6.48
C LEU A 297 -3.79 2.93 -6.47
N LEU A 298 -4.07 4.02 -5.75
CA LEU A 298 -3.24 5.21 -5.72
C LEU A 298 -2.64 5.44 -4.33
N GLU A 299 -1.31 5.59 -4.27
CA GLU A 299 -0.59 5.91 -3.05
C GLU A 299 0.24 7.19 -3.25
N PRO A 300 -0.43 8.35 -3.41
CA PRO A 300 0.23 9.64 -3.39
C PRO A 300 0.88 9.85 -2.03
N ALA A 301 2.09 10.41 -2.02
CA ALA A 301 2.72 10.80 -0.78
C ALA A 301 2.05 12.07 -0.20
N PRO A 302 2.36 12.46 1.05
CA PRO A 302 1.91 13.74 1.58
C PRO A 302 2.34 14.90 0.66
N GLY A 303 1.44 15.86 0.47
CA GLY A 303 1.66 16.98 -0.47
C GLY A 303 1.52 16.62 -1.96
N GLU A 304 1.50 15.34 -2.32
CA GLU A 304 1.23 14.92 -3.70
C GLU A 304 -0.28 14.76 -3.94
N THR A 305 -0.70 15.05 -5.17
CA THR A 305 -2.06 14.81 -5.65
C THR A 305 -1.98 13.91 -6.87
N ALA A 306 -2.67 12.77 -6.84
CA ALA A 306 -2.82 11.93 -8.02
C ALA A 306 -3.98 12.44 -8.87
N GLU A 307 -3.79 12.51 -10.18
CA GLU A 307 -4.81 12.98 -11.12
C GLU A 307 -5.45 11.80 -11.84
N VAL A 308 -6.78 11.73 -11.75
CA VAL A 308 -7.58 10.68 -12.39
C VAL A 308 -8.46 11.30 -13.48
N PRO A 309 -8.21 10.99 -14.76
CA PRO A 309 -8.98 11.54 -15.86
C PRO A 309 -10.38 10.91 -15.91
N LEU A 310 -11.27 11.52 -16.68
CA LEU A 310 -12.51 10.86 -17.06
C LEU A 310 -12.17 9.66 -17.97
N LEU A 311 -12.61 8.47 -17.57
CA LEU A 311 -12.30 7.24 -18.30
C LEU A 311 -13.25 7.12 -19.50
N ALA A 312 -12.73 7.34 -20.70
CA ALA A 312 -13.49 7.21 -21.94
C ALA A 312 -13.96 5.76 -22.15
N GLY A 313 -15.20 5.60 -22.58
CA GLY A 313 -15.82 4.29 -22.81
C GLY A 313 -16.19 3.52 -21.54
N LEU A 314 -16.14 4.15 -20.35
CA LEU A 314 -16.61 3.54 -19.10
C LEU A 314 -18.14 3.69 -18.95
N SER A 315 -18.83 2.57 -18.80
CA SER A 315 -20.24 2.54 -18.37
C SER A 315 -20.33 2.24 -16.88
N GLY A 316 -20.53 3.28 -16.06
CA GLY A 316 -20.73 3.17 -14.61
C GLY A 316 -19.71 3.95 -13.79
N PRO A 317 -19.60 3.66 -12.49
CA PRO A 317 -18.74 4.42 -11.59
C PRO A 317 -17.28 3.96 -11.64
N LEU A 318 -16.40 4.83 -11.16
CA LEU A 318 -15.00 4.55 -10.87
C LEU A 318 -14.79 4.43 -9.36
N ALA A 319 -13.90 3.56 -8.91
CA ALA A 319 -13.45 3.55 -7.53
C ALA A 319 -11.95 3.86 -7.42
N VAL A 320 -11.54 4.49 -6.33
CA VAL A 320 -10.15 4.82 -6.04
C VAL A 320 -9.82 4.45 -4.61
N VAL A 321 -8.75 3.69 -4.42
CA VAL A 321 -8.17 3.41 -3.10
C VAL A 321 -7.04 4.40 -2.85
N LEU A 322 -7.11 5.11 -1.73
CA LEU A 322 -6.13 6.11 -1.33
C LEU A 322 -5.61 5.84 0.07
N GLY A 323 -4.33 6.12 0.31
CA GLY A 323 -3.75 6.21 1.66
C GLY A 323 -4.49 7.21 2.56
N GLN A 324 -4.12 7.24 3.85
CA GLN A 324 -4.62 8.28 4.76
C GLN A 324 -4.18 9.69 4.31
N LEU A 325 -2.97 9.78 3.75
CA LEU A 325 -2.37 11.01 3.26
C LEU A 325 -2.38 11.07 1.73
N GLY A 326 -2.21 12.28 1.21
CA GLY A 326 -2.17 12.55 -0.23
C GLY A 326 -3.55 12.88 -0.84
N GLY A 327 -3.51 13.67 -1.91
CA GLY A 327 -4.68 14.17 -2.63
C GLY A 327 -5.06 13.29 -3.80
N VAL A 328 -6.31 13.43 -4.25
CA VAL A 328 -6.75 12.99 -5.57
C VAL A 328 -7.52 14.13 -6.22
N SER A 329 -7.35 14.33 -7.51
CA SER A 329 -8.08 15.32 -8.30
C SER A 329 -8.35 14.79 -9.71
N GLY A 330 -9.06 15.57 -10.52
CA GLY A 330 -9.32 15.27 -11.92
C GLY A 330 -10.77 14.93 -12.22
N GLN A 331 -11.13 15.04 -13.49
CA GLN A 331 -12.51 14.91 -13.96
C GLN A 331 -13.17 13.57 -13.61
N GLY A 332 -12.38 12.50 -13.46
CA GLY A 332 -12.87 11.20 -13.05
C GLY A 332 -13.40 11.16 -11.62
N VAL A 333 -13.01 12.10 -10.76
CA VAL A 333 -13.35 12.15 -9.33
C VAL A 333 -14.09 13.44 -8.91
N ASP A 334 -14.50 14.29 -9.85
CA ASP A 334 -15.21 15.56 -9.54
C ASP A 334 -16.55 15.36 -8.79
N ARG A 335 -17.19 14.20 -8.97
CA ARG A 335 -18.43 13.80 -8.28
C ARG A 335 -18.21 12.55 -7.43
N ALA A 336 -17.17 12.59 -6.60
CA ALA A 336 -16.80 11.45 -5.80
C ALA A 336 -17.36 11.50 -4.37
N LEU A 337 -17.87 10.36 -3.89
CA LEU A 337 -18.18 10.15 -2.48
C LEU A 337 -16.94 9.57 -1.78
N THR A 338 -16.55 10.12 -0.63
CA THR A 338 -15.42 9.59 0.16
C THR A 338 -15.92 8.76 1.34
N LEU A 339 -15.41 7.53 1.43
CA LEU A 339 -15.57 6.63 2.58
C LEU A 339 -14.22 6.47 3.27
N SER A 340 -14.20 6.66 4.59
CA SER A 340 -13.03 6.36 5.41
C SER A 340 -13.17 4.99 6.05
N VAL A 341 -12.11 4.20 5.97
CA VAL A 341 -12.00 2.90 6.63
C VAL A 341 -10.91 3.01 7.68
N ASP A 342 -11.33 3.26 8.91
CA ASP A 342 -10.40 3.41 10.03
C ASP A 342 -9.89 2.06 10.54
N MET A 343 -9.02 2.11 11.54
CA MET A 343 -8.55 0.92 12.25
C MET A 343 -9.74 0.21 12.92
N PRO A 344 -9.79 -1.13 12.84
CA PRO A 344 -10.91 -1.87 13.43
C PRO A 344 -10.95 -1.69 14.95
N ALA A 345 -12.13 -1.48 15.51
CA ALA A 345 -12.33 -1.40 16.96
C ALA A 345 -12.01 -2.74 17.66
N PRO A 346 -11.75 -2.77 18.99
CA PRO A 346 -11.43 -4.02 19.68
C PRO A 346 -12.43 -5.16 19.44
N GLU A 347 -13.72 -4.86 19.41
CA GLU A 347 -14.79 -5.83 19.13
C GLU A 347 -14.69 -6.41 17.71
N GLU A 348 -14.45 -5.55 16.71
CA GLU A 348 -14.22 -6.00 15.33
C GLU A 348 -12.94 -6.83 15.21
N ARG A 349 -11.87 -6.45 15.93
CA ARG A 349 -10.61 -7.20 15.95
C ARG A 349 -10.82 -8.59 16.54
N ALA A 350 -11.63 -8.72 17.58
CA ALA A 350 -11.98 -10.01 18.16
C ALA A 350 -12.65 -10.93 17.12
N LEU A 351 -13.62 -10.42 16.36
CA LEU A 351 -14.27 -11.17 15.27
C LEU A 351 -13.28 -11.57 14.17
N HIS A 352 -12.36 -10.67 13.80
CA HIS A 352 -11.32 -10.97 12.82
C HIS A 352 -10.32 -12.03 13.32
N TRP A 353 -9.96 -12.00 14.60
CA TRP A 353 -9.11 -13.00 15.23
C TRP A 353 -9.79 -14.35 15.30
N GLU A 354 -11.05 -14.39 15.76
CA GLU A 354 -11.85 -15.61 15.82
C GLU A 354 -11.92 -16.28 14.44
N ARG A 355 -12.27 -15.52 13.41
CA ARG A 355 -12.29 -16.01 12.03
C ARG A 355 -10.91 -16.43 11.52
N GLY A 356 -9.88 -15.63 11.78
CA GLY A 356 -8.52 -15.92 11.33
C GLY A 356 -7.90 -17.16 12.00
N LEU A 357 -8.33 -17.48 13.22
CA LEU A 357 -7.85 -18.61 14.03
C LEU A 357 -8.72 -19.85 13.91
N THR A 358 -9.73 -19.85 13.03
CA THR A 358 -10.58 -21.03 12.76
C THR A 358 -9.73 -22.29 12.60
N GLY A 359 -10.08 -23.34 13.36
CA GLY A 359 -9.34 -24.61 13.40
C GLY A 359 -8.34 -24.74 14.55
N ARG A 360 -8.00 -23.67 15.28
CA ARG A 360 -7.19 -23.71 16.53
C ARG A 360 -7.70 -22.70 17.56
N PRO A 361 -8.21 -23.13 18.71
CA PRO A 361 -8.80 -22.22 19.69
C PRO A 361 -7.75 -21.30 20.33
N CYS A 362 -8.19 -20.10 20.72
CA CYS A 362 -7.42 -19.15 21.52
C CYS A 362 -8.26 -18.72 22.73
N SER A 363 -7.80 -19.00 23.94
CA SER A 363 -8.47 -18.60 25.18
C SER A 363 -8.34 -17.11 25.50
N SER A 364 -7.39 -16.42 24.85
CA SER A 364 -7.03 -15.03 25.12
C SER A 364 -7.49 -14.04 24.03
N LEU A 365 -8.56 -14.33 23.27
CA LEU A 365 -9.03 -13.46 22.18
C LEU A 365 -9.29 -12.01 22.63
N GLY A 366 -9.89 -11.81 23.81
CA GLY A 366 -10.10 -10.47 24.38
C GLY A 366 -8.79 -9.73 24.64
N GLU A 367 -7.79 -10.42 25.19
CA GLU A 367 -6.45 -9.87 25.39
C GLU A 367 -5.78 -9.54 24.06
N LEU A 368 -5.82 -10.44 23.07
CA LEU A 368 -5.24 -10.21 21.74
C LEU A 368 -5.86 -8.99 21.05
N SER A 369 -7.19 -8.90 21.08
CA SER A 369 -7.94 -7.83 20.43
C SER A 369 -7.65 -6.47 21.05
N THR A 370 -7.37 -6.38 22.34
CA THR A 370 -7.05 -5.12 23.03
C THR A 370 -5.57 -4.77 22.98
N ARG A 371 -4.71 -5.78 23.03
CA ARG A 371 -3.24 -5.63 23.09
C ARG A 371 -2.61 -5.33 21.73
N PHE A 372 -3.11 -5.93 20.65
CA PHE A 372 -2.53 -5.78 19.31
C PHE A 372 -3.47 -4.97 18.41
N ARG A 373 -3.15 -3.69 18.21
CA ARG A 373 -3.92 -2.78 17.34
C ARG A 373 -3.53 -2.96 15.87
N LEU A 374 -3.89 -4.10 15.30
CA LEU A 374 -3.56 -4.44 13.91
C LEU A 374 -4.72 -4.16 12.95
N THR A 375 -4.38 -3.89 11.69
CA THR A 375 -5.35 -3.76 10.59
C THR A 375 -6.03 -5.11 10.29
N ARG A 376 -7.25 -5.11 9.73
CA ARG A 376 -8.03 -6.34 9.40
C ARG A 376 -7.20 -7.39 8.63
N GLY A 377 -6.45 -6.95 7.63
CA GLY A 377 -5.59 -7.79 6.79
C GLY A 377 -4.34 -8.26 7.52
N ASN A 378 -3.74 -7.43 8.38
CA ASN A 378 -2.61 -7.85 9.23
C ASN A 378 -3.07 -8.88 10.26
N ILE A 379 -4.26 -8.76 10.86
CA ILE A 379 -4.85 -9.79 11.74
C ILE A 379 -4.96 -11.12 10.99
N ARG A 380 -5.52 -11.13 9.77
CA ARG A 380 -5.65 -12.37 9.00
C ARG A 380 -4.29 -13.03 8.70
N ARG A 381 -3.27 -12.23 8.37
CA ARG A 381 -1.92 -12.74 8.11
C ARG A 381 -1.25 -13.22 9.40
N ALA A 382 -1.37 -12.44 10.47
CA ALA A 382 -0.86 -12.76 11.80
C ALA A 382 -1.45 -14.06 12.32
N ALA A 383 -2.76 -14.26 12.19
CA ALA A 383 -3.46 -15.46 12.63
C ALA A 383 -2.91 -16.73 11.96
N ARG A 384 -2.72 -16.71 10.64
CA ARG A 384 -2.13 -17.84 9.89
C ARG A 384 -0.71 -18.16 10.36
N LEU A 385 0.11 -17.13 10.56
CA LEU A 385 1.49 -17.30 11.07
C LEU A 385 1.51 -17.77 12.52
N ALA A 386 0.62 -17.27 13.37
CA ALA A 386 0.51 -17.66 14.77
C ALA A 386 0.07 -19.12 14.89
N GLN A 387 -0.86 -19.57 14.05
CA GLN A 387 -1.23 -20.99 13.94
C GLN A 387 -0.02 -21.85 13.55
N ALA A 388 0.80 -21.40 12.60
CA ALA A 388 2.02 -22.10 12.20
C ALA A 388 3.07 -22.16 13.33
N HIS A 389 3.27 -21.07 14.08
CA HIS A 389 4.16 -21.05 15.24
C HIS A 389 3.70 -21.97 16.36
N ALA A 390 2.40 -21.96 16.68
CA ALA A 390 1.81 -22.87 17.66
C ALA A 390 2.00 -24.33 17.22
N ALA A 391 1.78 -24.64 15.94
CA ALA A 391 1.99 -25.97 15.37
C ALA A 391 3.47 -26.41 15.45
N LEU A 392 4.40 -25.52 15.11
CA LEU A 392 5.84 -25.79 15.19
C LEU A 392 6.30 -26.07 16.62
N SER A 393 5.66 -25.43 17.61
CA SER A 393 5.90 -25.66 19.03
C SER A 393 5.10 -26.83 19.62
N GLY A 394 4.39 -27.61 18.79
CA GLY A 394 3.59 -28.76 19.23
C GLY A 394 2.36 -28.41 20.07
N ARG A 395 1.91 -27.14 20.07
CA ARG A 395 0.73 -26.69 20.80
C ARG A 395 -0.51 -26.79 19.93
N GLU A 396 -1.67 -27.11 20.50
CA GLU A 396 -2.97 -27.15 19.79
C GLU A 396 -3.73 -25.82 19.83
N SER A 397 -3.39 -24.95 20.78
CA SER A 397 -3.97 -23.61 20.95
C SER A 397 -2.95 -22.52 20.62
N VAL A 398 -3.46 -21.36 20.18
CA VAL A 398 -2.65 -20.18 19.88
C VAL A 398 -2.60 -19.29 21.11
N GLY A 399 -1.39 -18.94 21.55
CA GLY A 399 -1.16 -18.02 22.66
C GLY A 399 -0.75 -16.60 22.21
N PRO A 400 -0.73 -15.62 23.13
CA PRO A 400 -0.23 -14.27 22.85
C PRO A 400 1.20 -14.21 22.31
N GLU A 401 2.06 -15.14 22.73
CA GLU A 401 3.44 -15.22 22.26
C GLU A 401 3.53 -15.64 20.78
N ASP A 402 2.67 -16.53 20.31
CA ASP A 402 2.62 -16.93 18.89
C ASP A 402 2.18 -15.75 18.02
N VAL A 403 1.20 -14.96 18.49
CA VAL A 403 0.75 -13.74 17.82
C VAL A 403 1.84 -12.67 17.82
N ARG A 404 2.60 -12.56 18.92
CA ARG A 404 3.74 -11.64 19.02
C ARG A 404 4.85 -12.01 18.03
N GLU A 405 5.19 -13.30 17.91
CA GLU A 405 6.17 -13.76 16.91
C GLU A 405 5.64 -13.65 15.48
N ALA A 406 4.35 -13.92 15.26
CA ALA A 406 3.70 -13.69 13.97
C ALA A 406 3.74 -12.21 13.59
N GLY A 407 3.40 -11.31 14.52
CA GLY A 407 3.50 -9.86 14.35
C GLY A 407 4.91 -9.42 13.95
N ARG A 408 5.94 -9.97 14.60
CA ARG A 408 7.36 -9.74 14.26
C ARG A 408 7.78 -10.27 12.88
N ALA A 409 7.06 -11.25 12.35
CA ALA A 409 7.30 -11.77 11.01
C ALA A 409 6.56 -10.93 9.95
N LEU A 410 5.54 -10.16 10.33
CA LEU A 410 4.81 -9.29 9.40
C LEU A 410 5.66 -8.06 9.06
N ASN A 411 5.98 -7.92 7.77
CA ASN A 411 6.58 -6.73 7.17
C ASN A 411 7.94 -6.29 7.79
N ARG A 412 8.71 -7.24 8.36
CA ARG A 412 10.06 -7.04 8.89
C ARG A 412 10.95 -6.22 7.94
N GLU A 413 10.95 -6.56 6.66
CA GLU A 413 11.81 -5.94 5.64
C GLU A 413 11.49 -4.45 5.37
N ALA A 414 10.25 -4.01 5.57
CA ALA A 414 9.84 -2.65 5.21
C ALA A 414 10.21 -1.60 6.27
N LEU A 415 10.21 -1.98 7.56
CA LEU A 415 10.62 -1.09 8.65
C LEU A 415 12.12 -1.21 8.94
N ASP A 416 12.70 -2.40 8.84
CA ASP A 416 14.14 -2.61 9.08
C ASP A 416 15.03 -1.86 8.06
N THR A 417 14.49 -1.52 6.88
CA THR A 417 15.17 -0.67 5.89
C THR A 417 15.15 0.82 6.23
N LEU A 418 14.24 1.25 7.11
CA LEU A 418 14.00 2.67 7.43
C LEU A 418 14.36 3.02 8.89
N ALA A 419 14.41 2.05 9.79
CA ALA A 419 14.63 2.25 11.21
C ALA A 419 15.40 1.07 11.84
N VAL A 420 16.11 1.35 12.94
CA VAL A 420 16.89 0.34 13.66
C VAL A 420 16.05 -0.24 14.79
N ARG A 421 15.77 -1.53 14.74
CA ARG A 421 15.08 -2.22 15.83
C ARG A 421 15.96 -2.28 17.08
N LEU A 422 15.41 -1.91 18.24
CA LEU A 422 16.08 -2.13 19.53
C LEU A 422 15.48 -3.35 20.23
N THR A 423 16.32 -4.11 20.93
CA THR A 423 15.89 -5.26 21.71
C THR A 423 15.10 -4.80 22.95
N ALA A 424 13.79 -5.04 22.98
CA ALA A 424 12.93 -4.77 24.14
C ALA A 424 12.94 -5.97 25.09
N MET A 425 13.93 -6.02 25.99
CA MET A 425 14.00 -7.00 27.08
C MET A 425 14.30 -6.27 28.38
N GLY A 426 13.76 -6.78 29.49
CA GLY A 426 14.02 -6.28 30.84
C GLY A 426 12.75 -5.90 31.58
N ASP A 427 12.94 -5.45 32.82
CA ASP A 427 11.89 -4.91 33.67
C ASP A 427 12.35 -3.59 34.31
N TRP A 428 11.43 -2.95 35.03
CA TRP A 428 11.72 -1.70 35.73
C TRP A 428 12.80 -1.82 36.82
N GLY A 429 13.14 -3.03 37.28
CA GLY A 429 14.24 -3.26 38.23
C GLY A 429 15.62 -2.98 37.63
N GLN A 430 15.74 -2.96 36.30
CA GLN A 430 16.97 -2.60 35.59
C GLN A 430 17.19 -1.09 35.46
N LEU A 431 16.22 -0.27 35.87
CA LEU A 431 16.28 1.19 35.78
C LEU A 431 16.26 1.80 37.19
N ALA A 432 17.40 2.34 37.61
CA ALA A 432 17.50 3.11 38.84
C ALA A 432 17.37 4.61 38.54
N VAL A 433 16.20 5.17 38.84
CA VAL A 433 15.85 6.59 38.68
C VAL A 433 15.07 7.07 39.91
N GLY A 434 14.97 8.39 40.05
CA GLY A 434 14.21 9.02 41.13
C GLY A 434 12.73 8.65 41.14
N GLY A 435 12.12 8.70 42.34
CA GLY A 435 10.73 8.30 42.53
C GLY A 435 9.71 9.12 41.73
N GLU A 436 10.02 10.38 41.41
CA GLU A 436 9.21 11.23 40.53
C GLU A 436 9.26 10.74 39.08
N THR A 437 10.47 10.60 38.52
CA THR A 437 10.69 10.06 37.16
C THR A 437 10.05 8.67 37.00
N LEU A 438 10.20 7.78 37.98
CA LEU A 438 9.58 6.46 37.94
C LEU A 438 8.04 6.55 37.93
N ARG A 439 7.45 7.49 38.68
CA ARG A 439 6.00 7.71 38.70
C ARG A 439 5.48 8.17 37.34
N GLU A 440 6.18 9.09 36.69
CA GLU A 440 5.84 9.57 35.34
C GLU A 440 5.95 8.45 34.29
N LEU A 441 6.98 7.61 34.38
CA LEU A 441 7.15 6.45 33.51
C LEU A 441 6.02 5.42 33.70
N ARG A 442 5.56 5.20 34.94
CA ARG A 442 4.40 4.35 35.23
C ARG A 442 3.09 4.95 34.75
N LEU A 443 2.94 6.28 34.83
CA LEU A 443 1.80 6.99 34.24
C LEU A 443 1.78 6.81 32.72
N LEU A 444 2.93 6.95 32.05
CA LEU A 444 3.06 6.71 30.62
C LEU A 444 2.71 5.26 30.25
N GLU A 445 3.23 4.27 30.99
CA GLU A 445 2.86 2.86 30.80
C GLU A 445 1.33 2.68 30.88
N THR A 446 0.69 3.29 31.88
CA THR A 446 -0.77 3.23 32.07
C THR A 446 -1.53 3.91 30.93
N ARG A 447 -1.08 5.08 30.47
CA ARG A 447 -1.67 5.81 29.33
C ARG A 447 -1.58 5.01 28.03
N CYS A 448 -0.46 4.32 27.79
CA CYS A 448 -0.26 3.42 26.65
C CYS A 448 -1.22 2.23 26.70
N ARG A 449 -1.33 1.54 27.84
CA ARG A 449 -2.23 0.38 27.99
C ARG A 449 -3.71 0.74 27.80
N ASN A 450 -4.09 1.96 28.17
CA ASN A 450 -5.49 2.42 28.12
C ASN A 450 -5.79 3.32 26.91
N ARG A 451 -4.90 3.37 25.91
CA ARG A 451 -4.98 4.38 24.86
C ARG A 451 -6.26 4.36 24.01
N GLU A 452 -6.88 3.20 23.80
CA GLU A 452 -8.17 3.09 23.10
C GLU A 452 -9.38 3.20 24.05
N ARG A 453 -9.20 2.92 25.34
CA ARG A 453 -10.28 2.94 26.35
C ARG A 453 -10.50 4.30 26.98
N LEU A 454 -9.49 5.16 26.96
CA LEU A 454 -9.51 6.46 27.62
C LEU A 454 -10.65 7.34 27.13
N ALA A 455 -10.96 7.32 25.83
CA ALA A 455 -12.06 8.09 25.25
C ALA A 455 -13.42 7.73 25.86
N GLY A 456 -13.66 6.46 26.18
CA GLY A 456 -14.90 6.01 26.83
C GLY A 456 -14.98 6.27 28.33
N ALA A 457 -13.86 6.65 28.97
CA ALA A 457 -13.79 6.96 30.40
C ALA A 457 -13.96 8.46 30.70
N VAL A 458 -14.08 9.30 29.67
CA VAL A 458 -14.18 10.76 29.80
C VAL A 458 -15.46 11.27 29.14
N SER A 459 -15.79 12.55 29.36
CA SER A 459 -16.94 13.19 28.71
C SER A 459 -16.82 13.19 27.18
N ASP A 460 -17.95 13.14 26.46
CA ASP A 460 -18.01 13.13 24.99
C ASP A 460 -17.25 14.29 24.31
N THR A 461 -17.20 15.45 24.96
CA THR A 461 -16.45 16.61 24.45
C THR A 461 -14.95 16.34 24.45
N LEU A 462 -14.43 15.74 25.53
CA LEU A 462 -13.02 15.37 25.63
C LEU A 462 -12.72 14.13 24.78
N ALA A 463 -13.63 13.15 24.74
CA ALA A 463 -13.50 11.94 23.94
C ALA A 463 -13.24 12.24 22.46
N ARG A 464 -13.94 13.25 21.89
CA ARG A 464 -13.75 13.71 20.50
C ARG A 464 -12.41 14.38 20.22
N GLN A 465 -11.70 14.83 21.26
CA GLN A 465 -10.39 15.47 21.13
C GLN A 465 -9.23 14.49 21.39
N LEU A 466 -9.53 13.31 21.94
CA LEU A 466 -8.53 12.30 22.23
C LEU A 466 -8.26 11.45 21.00
N THR A 467 -6.97 11.24 20.72
CA THR A 467 -6.53 10.21 19.78
C THR A 467 -6.01 9.00 20.55
N PRO A 468 -6.04 7.80 19.92
CA PRO A 468 -5.36 6.63 20.47
C PRO A 468 -3.83 6.79 20.54
N GLY A 469 -3.28 7.83 19.90
CA GLY A 469 -1.87 8.17 19.94
C GLY A 469 -1.38 8.46 21.36
N VAL A 470 -0.14 8.06 21.64
CA VAL A 470 0.56 8.41 22.88
C VAL A 470 1.94 8.95 22.54
N ARG A 471 2.21 10.16 22.98
CA ARG A 471 3.43 10.90 22.67
C ARG A 471 4.12 11.28 23.97
N ALA A 472 5.36 10.88 24.13
CA ALA A 472 6.13 11.23 25.32
C ALA A 472 7.50 11.81 24.98
N LEU A 473 7.92 12.79 25.77
CA LEU A 473 9.25 13.41 25.69
C LEU A 473 10.08 13.03 26.91
N PHE A 474 11.22 12.41 26.67
CA PHE A 474 12.23 12.10 27.69
C PHE A 474 13.36 13.12 27.57
N GLN A 475 13.49 13.98 28.58
CA GLN A 475 14.48 15.04 28.57
C GLN A 475 15.43 14.90 29.77
N GLY A 476 16.69 15.25 29.56
CA GLY A 476 17.70 15.19 30.61
C GLY A 476 19.11 14.96 30.08
N PRO A 477 20.15 15.00 30.93
CA PRO A 477 21.53 14.81 30.51
C PRO A 477 21.78 13.46 29.80
N SER A 478 22.84 13.38 29.01
CA SER A 478 23.24 12.12 28.38
C SER A 478 23.60 11.06 29.43
N GLY A 479 23.35 9.78 29.11
CA GLY A 479 23.71 8.67 30.01
C GLY A 479 22.78 8.46 31.23
N THR A 480 21.64 9.14 31.31
CA THR A 480 20.66 9.02 32.42
C THR A 480 19.61 7.92 32.23
N GLY A 481 19.69 7.13 31.15
CA GLY A 481 18.81 5.97 30.94
C GLY A 481 17.57 6.20 30.08
N LYS A 482 17.44 7.33 29.38
CA LYS A 482 16.30 7.63 28.48
C LYS A 482 15.99 6.52 27.46
N THR A 483 17.00 6.10 26.69
CA THR A 483 16.86 5.01 25.68
C THR A 483 16.56 3.66 26.35
N LEU A 484 17.08 3.42 27.55
CA LEU A 484 16.77 2.21 28.33
C LEU A 484 15.31 2.23 28.77
N ALA A 485 14.82 3.35 29.31
CA ALA A 485 13.43 3.53 29.71
C ALA A 485 12.46 3.30 28.53
N ALA A 486 12.80 3.80 27.33
CA ALA A 486 12.02 3.52 26.11
C ALA A 486 11.92 2.02 25.80
N ARG A 487 13.04 1.29 25.90
CA ARG A 487 13.07 -0.18 25.71
C ARG A 487 12.27 -0.92 26.78
N LEU A 488 12.31 -0.45 28.02
CA LEU A 488 11.55 -1.04 29.14
C LEU A 488 10.05 -0.80 28.99
N ILE A 489 9.62 0.39 28.53
CA ILE A 489 8.21 0.66 28.21
C ILE A 489 7.74 -0.28 27.11
N ALA A 490 8.50 -0.40 26.01
CA ALA A 490 8.16 -1.32 24.93
C ALA A 490 8.08 -2.78 25.43
N SER A 491 9.00 -3.19 26.29
CA SER A 491 9.00 -4.53 26.89
C SER A 491 7.78 -4.76 27.81
N ALA A 492 7.42 -3.78 28.64
CA ALA A 492 6.25 -3.84 29.50
C ALA A 492 4.94 -3.90 28.68
N LEU A 493 4.87 -3.18 27.57
CA LEU A 493 3.75 -3.23 26.62
C LEU A 493 3.81 -4.46 25.70
N GLN A 494 4.93 -5.18 25.72
CA GLN A 494 5.23 -6.33 24.86
C GLN A 494 5.12 -6.00 23.36
N LEU A 495 5.54 -4.79 23.01
CA LEU A 495 5.64 -4.28 21.64
C LEU A 495 7.12 -4.19 21.24
N ASP A 496 7.37 -4.22 19.94
CA ASP A 496 8.70 -3.92 19.41
C ASP A 496 8.94 -2.40 19.42
N VAL A 497 10.22 -2.00 19.54
CA VAL A 497 10.64 -0.60 19.47
C VAL A 497 11.61 -0.39 18.31
N TYR A 498 11.32 0.63 17.53
CA TYR A 498 12.10 1.04 16.37
C TYR A 498 12.68 2.42 16.59
N ARG A 499 14.01 2.50 16.61
CA ARG A 499 14.75 3.76 16.67
C ARG A 499 14.89 4.35 15.28
N VAL A 500 14.39 5.56 15.12
CA VAL A 500 14.58 6.37 13.92
C VAL A 500 15.68 7.38 14.22
N GLU A 501 16.80 7.26 13.51
CA GLU A 501 17.89 8.22 13.57
C GLU A 501 17.56 9.40 12.66
N LEU A 502 16.99 10.47 13.23
CA LEU A 502 16.49 11.61 12.47
C LEU A 502 17.60 12.29 11.65
N SER A 503 18.83 12.31 12.15
CA SER A 503 20.02 12.81 11.43
C SER A 503 20.32 12.04 10.13
N SER A 504 19.99 10.75 10.07
CA SER A 504 20.17 9.92 8.87
C SER A 504 19.06 10.13 7.83
N VAL A 505 17.86 10.50 8.29
CA VAL A 505 16.66 10.68 7.46
C VAL A 505 16.67 12.04 6.77
N VAL A 506 17.16 13.09 7.43
CA VAL A 506 17.23 14.47 6.89
C VAL A 506 18.32 14.66 5.83
N ASN A 507 19.36 13.82 5.82
CA ASN A 507 20.57 14.03 4.99
C ASN A 507 20.49 13.50 3.54
N LYS A 508 19.39 12.87 3.13
CA LYS A 508 19.25 12.30 1.77
C LYS A 508 18.06 12.92 1.05
N TYR A 509 18.34 14.04 0.37
CA TYR A 509 17.48 14.72 -0.60
C TYR A 509 16.17 15.31 -0.06
N ILE A 510 16.08 16.64 -0.15
CA ILE A 510 14.91 17.46 0.18
C ILE A 510 13.69 16.91 -0.58
N GLY A 511 12.67 16.43 0.16
CA GLY A 511 11.44 15.83 -0.38
C GLY A 511 11.33 14.29 -0.28
N GLU A 512 12.44 13.54 -0.21
CA GLU A 512 12.39 12.09 0.10
C GLU A 512 12.24 11.84 1.61
N THR A 513 12.78 12.74 2.43
CA THR A 513 12.67 12.77 3.90
C THR A 513 11.22 12.67 4.38
N GLU A 514 10.31 13.52 3.86
CA GLU A 514 8.90 13.54 4.27
C GLU A 514 8.17 12.26 3.89
N LYS A 515 8.46 11.71 2.70
CA LYS A 515 7.89 10.44 2.22
C LYS A 515 8.34 9.26 3.09
N ASN A 516 9.62 9.23 3.45
CA ASN A 516 10.17 8.21 4.33
C ASN A 516 9.59 8.31 5.73
N LEU A 517 9.50 9.52 6.31
CA LEU A 517 8.85 9.73 7.61
C LEU A 517 7.35 9.35 7.56
N ALA A 518 6.62 9.75 6.52
CA ALA A 518 5.22 9.35 6.32
C ALA A 518 5.07 7.83 6.32
N ARG A 519 5.97 7.15 5.61
CA ARG A 519 6.00 5.70 5.50
C ARG A 519 6.35 5.03 6.83
N ILE A 520 7.30 5.58 7.60
CA ILE A 520 7.64 5.08 8.94
C ILE A 520 6.43 5.19 9.88
N PHE A 521 5.78 6.35 9.94
CA PHE A 521 4.59 6.53 10.78
C PHE A 521 3.44 5.60 10.35
N ALA A 522 3.16 5.50 9.05
CA ALA A 522 2.11 4.61 8.54
C ALA A 522 2.41 3.13 8.86
N LEU A 523 3.64 2.66 8.62
CA LEU A 523 4.03 1.30 8.96
C LEU A 523 3.97 1.05 10.47
N ALA A 524 4.33 2.03 11.29
CA ALA A 524 4.26 1.89 12.73
C ALA A 524 2.83 1.82 13.27
N GLU A 525 1.90 2.57 12.68
CA GLU A 525 0.45 2.44 12.97
C GLU A 525 -0.10 1.09 12.49
N GLU A 526 0.33 0.60 11.33
CA GLU A 526 -0.13 -0.67 10.73
C GLU A 526 0.33 -1.92 11.51
N LEU A 527 1.54 -1.87 12.08
CA LEU A 527 2.16 -2.97 12.82
C LEU A 527 2.07 -2.83 14.35
N ASP A 528 1.57 -1.70 14.83
CA ASP A 528 1.47 -1.37 16.25
C ASP A 528 2.80 -1.47 17.01
N VAL A 529 3.80 -0.71 16.57
CA VAL A 529 5.14 -0.67 17.20
C VAL A 529 5.40 0.67 17.90
N VAL A 530 6.33 0.66 18.85
CA VAL A 530 6.82 1.88 19.50
C VAL A 530 7.87 2.54 18.60
N LEU A 531 7.64 3.80 18.22
CA LEU A 531 8.65 4.61 17.56
C LEU A 531 9.47 5.38 18.58
N LEU A 532 10.78 5.29 18.47
CA LEU A 532 11.74 6.03 19.27
C LEU A 532 12.49 7.02 18.38
N PHE A 533 12.28 8.31 18.60
CA PHE A 533 13.08 9.37 18.01
C PHE A 533 14.18 9.75 18.99
N ASP A 534 15.41 9.34 18.69
CA ASP A 534 16.58 9.67 19.49
C ASP A 534 17.13 11.04 19.05
N GLU A 535 17.62 11.85 19.98
CA GLU A 535 18.22 13.17 19.70
C GLU A 535 17.26 14.16 19.01
N GLY A 536 16.01 14.22 19.49
CA GLY A 536 14.97 15.08 18.94
C GLY A 536 15.30 16.59 18.97
N ASP A 537 16.27 17.03 19.77
CA ASP A 537 16.77 18.41 19.77
C ASP A 537 17.31 18.85 18.40
N ALA A 538 17.81 17.92 17.58
CA ALA A 538 18.25 18.24 16.22
C ALA A 538 17.12 18.78 15.31
N LEU A 539 15.86 18.43 15.60
CA LEU A 539 14.68 18.86 14.82
C LEU A 539 13.84 19.93 15.52
N PHE A 540 13.81 19.92 16.85
CA PHE A 540 12.86 20.70 17.65
C PHE A 540 13.53 21.82 18.48
N ALA A 541 14.78 22.17 18.16
CA ALA A 541 15.48 23.28 18.79
C ALA A 541 14.78 24.64 18.55
N ARG A 542 14.79 25.50 19.58
CA ARG A 542 14.30 26.89 19.55
C ARG A 542 15.05 27.64 18.46
N ARG A 543 14.31 28.10 17.46
CA ARG A 543 14.89 28.75 16.28
C ARG A 543 15.37 30.16 16.63
N THR A 544 16.67 30.41 16.55
CA THR A 544 17.24 31.76 16.55
C THR A 544 17.42 32.26 15.13
N GLY A 545 16.67 33.30 14.73
CA GLY A 545 16.96 34.23 13.61
C GLY A 545 17.16 33.66 12.19
N VAL A 546 16.25 34.02 11.28
CA VAL A 546 16.29 33.67 9.84
C VAL A 546 17.44 34.39 9.12
N GLY A 547 18.32 33.64 8.43
CA GLY A 547 19.39 34.21 7.59
C GLY A 547 19.56 33.59 6.20
N SER A 548 19.26 32.29 6.01
CA SER A 548 19.52 31.59 4.74
C SER A 548 18.29 30.92 4.12
N SER A 549 18.37 30.61 2.81
CA SER A 549 17.36 29.82 2.09
C SER A 549 17.23 28.39 2.63
N THR A 550 18.32 27.80 3.14
CA THR A 550 18.34 26.48 3.80
C THR A 550 17.48 26.46 5.07
N ASP A 551 17.47 27.56 5.84
CA ASP A 551 16.67 27.66 7.07
C ASP A 551 15.16 27.65 6.78
N ARG A 552 14.72 28.14 5.62
CA ARG A 552 13.30 28.10 5.23
C ARG A 552 12.80 26.69 4.90
N TYR A 553 13.64 25.84 4.32
CA TYR A 553 13.26 24.47 3.98
C TYR A 553 13.23 23.57 5.22
N ALA A 554 14.20 23.70 6.14
CA ALA A 554 14.14 23.05 7.44
C ALA A 554 12.87 23.42 8.24
N ASN A 555 12.39 24.66 8.09
CA ASN A 555 11.16 25.13 8.73
C ASN A 555 9.90 24.44 8.23
N LEU A 556 9.82 24.10 6.94
CA LEU A 556 8.66 23.43 6.31
C LEU A 556 8.58 21.96 6.75
N GLU A 557 9.71 21.24 6.73
CA GLU A 557 9.81 19.84 7.15
C GLU A 557 9.41 19.64 8.62
N THR A 558 9.79 20.58 9.49
CA THR A 558 9.43 20.53 10.92
C THR A 558 7.92 20.68 11.11
N ASN A 559 7.24 21.56 10.36
CA ASN A 559 5.79 21.76 10.50
C ASN A 559 4.99 20.52 10.09
N TYR A 560 5.39 19.87 8.99
CA TYR A 560 4.84 18.58 8.60
C TYR A 560 5.04 17.53 9.70
N LEU A 561 6.26 17.42 10.24
CA LEU A 561 6.56 16.47 11.31
C LEU A 561 5.72 16.74 12.56
N LEU A 562 5.57 18.00 12.97
CA LEU A 562 4.73 18.39 14.09
C LEU A 562 3.25 18.00 13.90
N GLN A 563 2.71 18.23 12.70
CA GLN A 563 1.35 17.82 12.35
C GLN A 563 1.20 16.29 12.35
N ARG A 564 2.21 15.57 11.84
CA ARG A 564 2.21 14.11 11.86
C ARG A 564 2.33 13.53 13.26
N ILE A 565 3.12 14.13 14.14
CA ILE A 565 3.20 13.73 15.54
C ILE A 565 1.83 13.91 16.22
N GLU A 566 1.10 14.99 15.93
CA GLU A 566 -0.25 15.20 16.50
C GLU A 566 -1.29 14.19 16.00
N SER A 567 -1.20 13.82 14.73
CA SER A 567 -2.13 12.89 14.09
C SER A 567 -1.65 11.43 14.11
N PHE A 568 -0.54 11.13 14.78
CA PHE A 568 -0.01 9.77 14.89
C PHE A 568 -0.81 9.00 15.94
N GLU A 569 -1.39 7.86 15.53
CA GLU A 569 -2.23 7.05 16.40
C GLU A 569 -1.46 5.92 17.12
N GLY A 570 -0.14 5.86 16.92
CA GLY A 570 0.76 4.90 17.59
C GLY A 570 1.40 5.45 18.87
N ILE A 571 2.45 4.76 19.34
CA ILE A 571 3.23 5.20 20.52
C ILE A 571 4.54 5.81 20.03
N LEU A 572 4.73 7.10 20.30
CA LEU A 572 5.93 7.85 19.98
C LEU A 572 6.65 8.27 21.26
N LEU A 573 7.92 7.87 21.35
CA LEU A 573 8.84 8.29 22.39
C LEU A 573 9.92 9.16 21.75
N VAL A 574 10.11 10.37 22.25
CA VAL A 574 11.16 11.30 21.79
C VAL A 574 12.15 11.49 22.91
N THR A 575 13.45 11.33 22.66
CA THR A 575 14.50 11.63 23.63
C THR A 575 15.20 12.93 23.25
N THR A 576 15.65 13.68 24.25
CA THR A 576 16.52 14.83 24.03
C THR A 576 17.53 14.97 25.16
N ASN A 577 18.73 15.45 24.81
CA ASN A 577 19.75 15.80 25.78
C ASN A 577 19.69 17.28 26.20
N ALA A 578 18.99 18.12 25.43
CA ALA A 578 18.96 19.56 25.58
C ALA A 578 17.53 20.07 25.85
N ALA A 579 17.03 19.86 27.06
CA ALA A 579 15.69 20.27 27.48
C ALA A 579 15.41 21.76 27.20
N ASP A 580 16.39 22.63 27.48
CA ASP A 580 16.28 24.08 27.28
C ASP A 580 16.22 24.48 25.81
N ALA A 581 16.77 23.63 24.92
CA ALA A 581 16.75 23.87 23.49
C ALA A 581 15.40 23.54 22.88
N ILE A 582 14.56 22.69 23.49
CA ILE A 582 13.27 22.30 22.89
C ILE A 582 12.28 23.48 22.89
N ASP A 583 11.53 23.63 21.79
CA ASP A 583 10.42 24.56 21.67
C ASP A 583 9.29 24.24 22.68
N PRO A 584 8.87 25.19 23.55
CA PRO A 584 7.73 25.01 24.43
C PRO A 584 6.43 24.59 23.71
N ALA A 585 6.23 24.99 22.46
CA ALA A 585 5.07 24.57 21.67
C ALA A 585 5.07 23.07 21.38
N PHE A 586 6.25 22.45 21.21
CA PHE A 586 6.40 21.01 21.03
C PHE A 586 6.11 20.26 22.34
N GLN A 587 6.65 20.74 23.46
CA GLN A 587 6.41 20.13 24.77
C GLN A 587 4.91 20.06 25.12
N ARG A 588 4.14 21.10 24.78
CA ARG A 588 2.68 21.14 24.99
C ARG A 588 1.90 20.11 24.15
N ARG A 589 2.48 19.58 23.07
CA ARG A 589 1.88 18.54 22.23
C ARG A 589 2.17 17.13 22.72
N MET A 590 3.02 16.98 23.72
CA MET A 590 3.33 15.69 24.35
C MET A 590 2.29 15.38 25.41
N ASP A 591 1.85 14.12 25.47
CA ASP A 591 0.92 13.65 26.49
C ASP A 591 1.62 13.49 27.85
N VAL A 592 2.91 13.12 27.83
CA VAL A 592 3.75 12.95 29.02
C VAL A 592 5.14 13.52 28.77
N VAL A 593 5.65 14.35 29.67
CA VAL A 593 7.05 14.77 29.70
C VAL A 593 7.71 14.12 30.91
N VAL A 594 8.86 13.49 30.71
CA VAL A 594 9.61 12.79 31.76
C VAL A 594 10.99 13.42 31.92
N ASP A 595 11.26 13.90 33.13
CA ASP A 595 12.53 14.53 33.48
C ASP A 595 13.51 13.52 34.06
N PHE A 596 14.59 13.28 33.33
CA PHE A 596 15.72 12.47 33.76
C PHE A 596 16.81 13.37 34.33
N ARG A 597 17.07 13.22 35.64
CA ARG A 597 18.13 13.95 36.34
C ARG A 597 19.38 13.07 36.49
N ALA A 598 20.50 13.70 36.86
CA ALA A 598 21.69 12.94 37.26
C ALA A 598 21.36 12.08 38.49
N PRO A 599 21.85 10.83 38.57
CA PRO A 599 21.45 9.91 39.62
C PRO A 599 21.99 10.34 40.99
N ALA A 600 21.13 10.29 42.00
CA ALA A 600 21.49 10.51 43.40
C ALA A 600 22.41 9.39 43.94
N PRO A 601 23.12 9.57 45.06
CA PRO A 601 23.99 8.54 45.64
C PRO A 601 23.34 7.15 45.80
N SER A 602 22.10 7.09 46.27
CA SER A 602 21.35 5.83 46.41
C SER A 602 21.01 5.18 45.07
N GLU A 603 20.75 5.99 44.05
CA GLU A 603 20.47 5.51 42.69
C GLU A 603 21.76 5.02 42.03
N ARG A 604 22.87 5.75 42.17
CA ARG A 604 24.20 5.30 41.71
C ARG A 604 24.59 3.98 42.34
N TRP A 605 24.37 3.82 43.65
CA TRP A 605 24.57 2.54 44.33
C TRP A 605 23.81 1.40 43.65
N ALA A 606 22.51 1.59 43.36
CA ALA A 606 21.71 0.59 42.66
C ALA A 606 22.23 0.33 41.24
N ILE A 607 22.64 1.36 40.50
CA ILE A 607 23.23 1.22 39.15
C ILE A 607 24.51 0.38 39.22
N TRP A 608 25.41 0.64 40.18
CA TRP A 608 26.62 -0.15 40.35
C TRP A 608 26.31 -1.63 40.62
N GLN A 609 25.39 -1.90 41.54
CA GLN A 609 24.97 -3.27 41.86
C GLN A 609 24.39 -4.01 40.65
N LEU A 610 23.69 -3.30 39.76
CA LEU A 610 23.14 -3.89 38.53
C LEU A 610 24.21 -4.24 37.49
N HIS A 611 25.32 -3.50 37.44
CA HIS A 611 26.35 -3.67 36.40
C HIS A 611 27.52 -4.54 36.84
N LEU A 612 27.83 -4.58 38.13
CA LEU A 612 28.94 -5.37 38.65
C LEU A 612 28.71 -6.88 38.45
N PRO A 613 29.76 -7.67 38.13
CA PRO A 613 29.65 -9.12 38.06
C PRO A 613 29.21 -9.72 39.40
N ALA A 614 28.35 -10.74 39.38
CA ALA A 614 27.87 -11.39 40.62
C ALA A 614 29.00 -11.93 41.50
N ALA A 615 30.12 -12.35 40.90
CA ALA A 615 31.34 -12.76 41.59
C ALA A 615 32.42 -11.68 41.40
N HIS A 616 32.44 -10.68 42.29
CA HIS A 616 33.45 -9.62 42.32
C HIS A 616 34.16 -9.58 43.69
N ALA A 617 35.41 -9.12 43.71
CA ALA A 617 36.22 -8.90 44.90
C ALA A 617 36.35 -7.39 45.26
N VAL A 618 35.36 -6.58 44.86
CA VAL A 618 35.28 -5.16 45.23
C VAL A 618 34.92 -5.02 46.71
N ASP A 619 35.68 -4.19 47.41
CA ASP A 619 35.40 -3.80 48.79
C ASP A 619 34.08 -3.00 48.89
N ALA A 620 33.21 -3.37 49.83
CA ALA A 620 31.90 -2.73 49.99
C ALA A 620 32.02 -1.27 50.46
N GLY A 621 33.05 -0.94 51.24
CA GLY A 621 33.34 0.43 51.67
C GLY A 621 33.73 1.32 50.50
N LEU A 622 34.64 0.85 49.64
CA LEU A 622 34.99 1.52 48.40
C LEU A 622 33.78 1.72 47.49
N LEU A 623 32.95 0.68 47.31
CA LEU A 623 31.74 0.81 46.49
C LEU A 623 30.78 1.87 47.02
N HIS A 624 30.66 1.99 48.35
CA HIS A 624 29.86 3.02 48.99
C HIS A 624 30.47 4.41 48.78
N GLU A 625 31.79 4.53 48.89
CA GLU A 625 32.53 5.77 48.62
C GLU A 625 32.34 6.24 47.17
N VAL A 626 32.49 5.33 46.20
CA VAL A 626 32.29 5.60 44.77
C VAL A 626 30.85 6.03 44.50
N ALA A 627 29.85 5.32 45.04
CA ALA A 627 28.46 5.69 44.86
C ALA A 627 28.13 7.06 45.49
N ALA A 628 28.72 7.38 46.64
CA ALA A 628 28.48 8.63 47.36
C ALA A 628 29.16 9.83 46.70
N HIS A 629 30.43 9.70 46.31
CA HIS A 629 31.27 10.85 45.95
C HIS A 629 31.55 10.98 44.45
N CYS A 630 31.38 9.92 43.65
CA CYS A 630 31.57 9.99 42.21
C CYS A 630 30.26 10.35 41.48
N ASP A 631 30.15 11.59 41.03
CA ASP A 631 29.03 12.09 40.23
C ASP A 631 29.09 11.59 38.77
N LEU A 632 28.86 10.29 38.60
CA LEU A 632 28.79 9.61 37.32
C LEU A 632 27.33 9.34 36.93
N SER A 633 27.02 9.55 35.65
CA SER A 633 25.76 9.10 35.04
C SER A 633 25.73 7.57 34.91
N GLY A 634 24.53 6.99 34.73
CA GLY A 634 24.41 5.54 34.53
C GLY A 634 25.20 5.01 33.32
N GLY A 635 25.28 5.79 32.24
CA GLY A 635 26.10 5.49 31.07
C GLY A 635 27.60 5.49 31.40
N GLN A 636 28.08 6.45 32.18
CA GLN A 636 29.48 6.48 32.65
C GLN A 636 29.77 5.31 33.60
N ILE A 637 28.88 5.00 34.53
CA ILE A 637 29.01 3.83 35.42
C ILE A 637 29.15 2.54 34.60
N ARG A 638 28.26 2.33 33.63
CA ARG A 638 28.34 1.18 32.71
C ARG A 638 29.70 1.11 31.99
N ASN A 639 30.18 2.23 31.45
CA ASN A 639 31.46 2.27 30.75
C ASN A 639 32.64 2.00 31.69
N ALA A 640 32.60 2.52 32.92
CA ALA A 640 33.59 2.26 33.95
C ALA A 640 33.65 0.77 34.29
N VAL A 641 32.50 0.12 34.52
CA VAL A 641 32.42 -1.34 34.77
C VAL A 641 32.91 -2.13 33.57
N LEU A 642 32.53 -1.77 32.34
CA LEU A 642 32.99 -2.45 31.13
C LEU A 642 34.51 -2.38 31.01
N HIS A 643 35.10 -1.21 31.23
CA HIS A 643 36.56 -1.06 31.20
C HIS A 643 37.23 -1.87 32.31
N ALA A 644 36.73 -1.77 33.53
CA ALA A 644 37.24 -2.51 34.68
C ALA A 644 37.14 -4.04 34.46
N SER A 645 36.08 -4.51 33.79
CA SER A 645 35.91 -5.93 33.45
C SER A 645 36.93 -6.39 32.41
N LEU A 646 37.26 -5.54 31.43
CA LEU A 646 38.32 -5.86 30.45
C LEU A 646 39.69 -5.96 31.14
N LEU A 647 40.03 -5.04 32.04
CA LEU A 647 41.25 -5.11 32.85
C LEU A 647 41.28 -6.37 33.72
N ALA A 648 40.14 -6.71 34.35
CA ALA A 648 40.02 -7.92 35.13
C ALA A 648 40.30 -9.19 34.30
N LEU A 649 39.84 -9.23 33.05
CA LEU A 649 40.10 -10.36 32.15
C LEU A 649 41.58 -10.47 31.73
N GLU A 650 42.30 -9.34 31.63
CA GLU A 650 43.75 -9.32 31.41
C GLU A 650 44.51 -9.83 32.66
N ASP A 651 44.03 -9.49 33.86
CA ASP A 651 44.67 -9.79 35.14
C ASP A 651 44.21 -11.12 35.79
N GLY A 652 43.70 -12.07 35.00
CA GLY A 652 43.34 -13.43 35.47
C GLY A 652 41.87 -13.64 35.86
N GLY A 653 40.98 -12.71 35.50
CA GLY A 653 39.53 -12.90 35.44
C GLY A 653 38.72 -12.39 36.64
N THR A 654 39.36 -12.00 37.75
CA THR A 654 38.63 -11.56 38.96
C THR A 654 38.48 -10.04 38.99
N PHE A 655 37.25 -9.55 39.05
CA PHE A 655 36.95 -8.11 39.14
C PHE A 655 37.30 -7.58 40.56
N SER A 656 38.35 -6.77 40.69
CA SER A 656 38.86 -6.26 41.97
C SER A 656 38.60 -4.76 42.18
N SER A 657 38.78 -4.26 43.41
CA SER A 657 38.74 -2.82 43.72
C SER A 657 39.68 -1.97 42.84
N ALA A 658 40.87 -2.47 42.53
CA ALA A 658 41.84 -1.75 41.69
C ALA A 658 41.32 -1.53 40.26
N HIS A 659 40.63 -2.52 39.70
CA HIS A 659 40.01 -2.41 38.38
C HIS A 659 38.88 -1.38 38.38
N LEU A 660 38.04 -1.39 39.44
CA LEU A 660 36.96 -0.42 39.61
C LEU A 660 37.49 1.02 39.66
N GLU A 661 38.51 1.28 40.49
CA GLU A 661 39.14 2.60 40.59
C GLU A 661 39.73 3.06 39.26
N ALA A 662 40.37 2.15 38.51
CA ALA A 662 40.90 2.44 37.18
C ALA A 662 39.77 2.79 36.18
N GLY A 663 38.66 2.07 36.23
CA GLY A 663 37.44 2.33 35.46
C GLY A 663 36.87 3.72 35.74
N VAL A 664 36.68 4.06 37.02
CA VAL A 664 36.18 5.36 37.45
C VAL A 664 37.13 6.49 37.04
N ALA A 665 38.43 6.33 37.31
CA ALA A 665 39.44 7.33 36.96
C ALA A 665 39.51 7.59 35.45
N ARG A 666 39.26 6.57 34.61
CA ARG A 666 39.18 6.74 33.16
C ARG A 666 38.00 7.60 32.73
N GLU A 667 36.81 7.39 33.32
CA GLU A 667 35.62 8.18 32.96
C GLU A 667 35.78 9.65 33.36
N TYR A 668 36.36 9.93 34.53
CA TYR A 668 36.72 11.31 34.93
C TYR A 668 37.73 11.94 33.97
N ARG A 669 38.79 11.20 33.59
CA ARG A 669 39.80 11.69 32.63
C ARG A 669 39.19 11.97 31.26
N LYS A 670 38.22 11.16 30.82
CA LYS A 670 37.49 11.34 29.56
C LYS A 670 36.57 12.56 29.61
N ALA A 671 35.94 12.83 30.75
CA ALA A 671 35.12 14.01 30.98
C ALA A 671 35.95 15.30 31.14
N GLY A 672 37.25 15.17 31.45
CA GLY A 672 38.14 16.30 31.77
C GLY A 672 38.05 16.76 33.23
N ASP A 673 37.44 15.96 34.09
CA ASP A 673 37.17 16.26 35.50
C ASP A 673 38.17 15.59 36.45
N VAL A 674 38.26 16.10 37.68
CA VAL A 674 39.12 15.54 38.74
C VAL A 674 38.40 14.41 39.48
N CYS A 675 39.01 13.23 39.50
CA CYS A 675 38.47 12.08 40.23
C CYS A 675 38.48 12.34 41.76
N PRO A 676 37.34 12.18 42.46
CA PRO A 676 37.23 12.46 43.88
C PRO A 676 37.82 11.36 44.78
N LEU A 677 38.09 10.17 44.24
CA LEU A 677 38.68 9.06 44.98
C LEU A 677 40.14 9.37 45.35
N ARG A 678 40.47 9.31 46.64
CA ARG A 678 41.85 9.48 47.11
C ARG A 678 42.62 8.18 46.93
N ARG A 679 43.74 8.23 46.22
CA ARG A 679 44.70 7.11 46.23
C ARG A 679 45.26 6.93 47.65
N PRO A 680 45.26 5.72 48.23
CA PRO A 680 46.09 5.43 49.38
C PRO A 680 47.56 5.59 48.95
N GLY A 681 48.22 6.67 49.40
CA GLY A 681 49.65 6.92 49.14
C GLY A 681 50.02 8.23 48.42
N ALA A 682 49.06 9.08 48.06
CA ALA A 682 49.40 10.41 47.52
C ALA A 682 49.66 11.41 48.67
N THR A 683 50.92 11.53 49.09
CA THR A 683 51.39 12.60 49.96
C THR A 683 51.12 13.96 49.31
N SER A 684 50.53 14.86 50.10
CA SER A 684 50.30 16.25 49.72
C SER A 684 51.63 16.95 49.40
N LEU A 685 51.83 17.34 48.14
CA LEU A 685 52.84 18.33 47.77
C LEU A 685 52.25 19.73 48.01
N ARG A 686 52.06 20.08 49.28
CA ARG A 686 52.07 21.47 49.77
C ARG A 686 52.92 21.50 51.03
N GLY A 687 54.19 21.81 50.83
CA GLY A 687 55.20 22.20 51.80
C GLY A 687 56.18 23.10 51.07
#